data_AF-A0A4Y9ZQ51-F1
#
_entry.id   AF-A0A4Y9ZQ51-F1
#
_cell.length_a   1.000
_cell.length_b   1.000
_cell.length_c   1.000
_cell.angle_alpha   90.00
_cell.angle_beta   90.00
_cell.angle_gamma   90.00
#
_symmetry.space_group_name_H-M   'P 1'
#
loop_
_entity.id
_entity.type
_entity.pdbx_description
1 polymer ?
#
loop_
_entity_poly.entity_id
_entity_poly.type
_entity_poly.pdbx_seq_one_letter_code
_entity_poly.pdbx_strand_id
1 'polypeptide(L)'
;MRLDRFRRLVLRRLAPNIPPITNKFSPAQGASVTATPSGLRPVSNRASLHCCSRIGRYPVLVGGASEGTSALPHDAVPELVEISDSDPDSEDEDFVPSEWISRGIRWSDAIPSCVRRARNAAHNVPPAVLEHVIPPSSQVVAVVLTQLPSPIALSPGAGQPSYLSDPPNILNDNSDTPEFSAFIENLCLPALIASANHAFTSHLRSEFDNAWLSGARSLHFPAAPHYRWPLWVQRLLEMLHVALEKQQKWKCADSWLQTIEQLSSVDAEVDLVAACRERLEEIPWDAPVPGFGDAVCLRTTHLATFLSDDWLNDEMINAGAAHILHELGSESRVRLANCFFLDSLRNIRARSPDQPYLFNSASSLDCDIRAGHVHVLEVPVNPGGHWTGVKVDLRMKSFAYRDGANPKATVTSELSELLTWYLATVMGVDGGGAPSRQKIAIALFKRAPEASTWSSLTASEKNKVNALNVPLPAEVNEKFVPRKYRSNELGDLYLKHKGVRELIETDDGQTPWLRFAKGAVSGQFKSQETALAMIEAMVIKVERLQKGKSLRNMRYAEGLDTFSNYLASISPRAYRAFQRTFAGRSLRNIQQLRAKQPRFEPGISTSNIKRAVDNIQELGYEGPLVFSWDDTDLEKALTVFQAPEDQWLILGAIQGVISVSNVEGIDEALGEARLDMADKASTYFSTFI
;
A
#
# COMPACT_ATOMS: atom_id res chain seq x y z
N MET A 1 -24.95 25.64 5.97
CA MET A 1 -25.37 26.65 4.94
C MET A 1 -24.49 27.92 4.76
N ARG A 2 -23.35 28.15 5.47
CA ARG A 2 -22.59 29.44 5.39
C ARG A 2 -21.27 29.44 4.58
N LEU A 3 -20.56 28.32 4.45
CA LEU A 3 -19.28 28.23 3.71
C LEU A 3 -19.41 28.32 2.18
N ASP A 4 -20.56 27.91 1.63
CA ASP A 4 -20.77 27.87 0.17
C ASP A 4 -21.05 29.26 -0.45
N ARG A 5 -21.35 30.26 0.40
CA ARG A 5 -21.42 31.69 0.02
C ARG A 5 -20.04 32.34 -0.02
N PHE A 6 -19.13 31.91 0.87
CA PHE A 6 -17.76 32.42 1.00
C PHE A 6 -16.95 32.14 -0.28
N ARG A 7 -16.99 30.90 -0.79
CA ARG A 7 -16.26 30.52 -2.01
C ARG A 7 -16.78 31.20 -3.29
N ARG A 8 -18.09 31.45 -3.39
CA ARG A 8 -18.70 32.13 -4.55
C ARG A 8 -18.41 33.63 -4.60
N LEU A 9 -18.13 34.26 -3.45
CA LEU A 9 -17.76 35.68 -3.39
C LEU A 9 -16.30 35.91 -3.78
N VAL A 10 -15.39 35.05 -3.32
CA VAL A 10 -13.95 35.13 -3.61
C VAL A 10 -13.66 34.86 -5.09
N LEU A 11 -14.28 33.83 -5.69
CA LEU A 11 -14.09 33.50 -7.11
C LEU A 11 -14.65 34.57 -8.08
N ARG A 12 -15.59 35.42 -7.63
CA ARG A 12 -16.15 36.52 -8.45
C ARG A 12 -15.20 37.70 -8.61
N ARG A 13 -14.20 37.87 -7.74
CA ARG A 13 -13.24 39.00 -7.79
C ARG A 13 -11.95 38.70 -8.56
N LEU A 14 -11.64 37.43 -8.84
CA LEU A 14 -10.40 37.03 -9.53
C LEU A 14 -10.56 36.84 -11.06
N ALA A 15 -11.76 37.02 -11.62
CA ALA A 15 -11.97 36.97 -13.06
C ALA A 15 -11.86 38.39 -13.67
N PRO A 16 -11.06 38.62 -14.72
CA PRO A 16 -11.05 39.91 -15.42
C PRO A 16 -12.41 40.18 -16.08
N ASN A 17 -12.92 41.41 -15.91
CA ASN A 17 -14.19 41.88 -16.46
C ASN A 17 -14.30 41.65 -17.97
N ILE A 18 -15.17 40.73 -18.40
CA ILE A 18 -15.61 40.61 -19.79
C ILE A 18 -17.00 41.25 -19.88
N PRO A 19 -17.23 42.27 -20.73
CA PRO A 19 -18.54 42.88 -20.89
C PRO A 19 -19.52 41.93 -21.61
N PRO A 20 -20.84 42.08 -21.39
CA PRO A 20 -21.84 41.17 -21.92
C PRO A 20 -21.99 41.34 -23.43
N ILE A 21 -21.70 40.28 -24.19
CA ILE A 21 -21.99 40.20 -25.62
C ILE A 21 -23.45 39.81 -25.80
N THR A 22 -24.24 40.72 -26.36
CA THR A 22 -25.57 40.45 -26.90
C THR A 22 -25.44 39.80 -28.27
N ASN A 23 -25.77 38.49 -28.38
CA ASN A 23 -25.84 37.82 -29.68
C ASN A 23 -27.28 37.81 -30.22
N LYS A 24 -27.53 38.65 -31.23
CA LYS A 24 -28.54 38.39 -32.25
C LYS A 24 -27.94 37.44 -33.29
N PHE A 25 -28.64 36.36 -33.58
CA PHE A 25 -28.30 35.42 -34.66
C PHE A 25 -28.73 35.98 -36.03
N SER A 26 -27.85 35.90 -37.03
CA SER A 26 -28.18 35.44 -38.40
C SER A 26 -26.88 35.14 -39.19
N PRO A 27 -26.93 34.25 -40.20
CA PRO A 27 -25.75 33.54 -40.71
C PRO A 27 -25.27 34.04 -42.08
N ALA A 28 -23.96 34.04 -42.33
CA ALA A 28 -23.40 33.93 -43.69
C ALA A 28 -21.89 33.60 -43.69
N GLN A 29 -21.58 32.47 -44.33
CA GLN A 29 -20.52 32.22 -45.33
C GLN A 29 -19.21 33.04 -45.30
N GLY A 30 -18.09 32.30 -45.39
CA GLY A 30 -17.14 32.48 -46.49
C GLY A 30 -15.77 33.12 -46.18
N ALA A 31 -14.74 32.36 -46.56
CA ALA A 31 -13.44 32.79 -47.09
C ALA A 31 -12.28 33.17 -46.15
N SER A 32 -11.23 32.35 -46.30
CA SER A 32 -9.80 32.56 -46.04
C SER A 32 -9.23 33.84 -46.66
N VAL A 33 -8.41 34.60 -45.91
CA VAL A 33 -7.22 35.28 -46.42
C VAL A 33 -6.15 35.43 -45.30
N THR A 34 -4.94 35.03 -45.64
CA THR A 34 -3.63 35.24 -45.01
C THR A 34 -3.18 36.72 -45.04
N ALA A 35 -2.64 37.25 -43.94
CA ALA A 35 -1.49 38.18 -43.94
C ALA A 35 -1.10 38.66 -42.53
N THR A 36 0.13 38.37 -42.11
CA THR A 36 0.99 39.24 -41.28
C THR A 36 1.78 40.19 -42.22
N PRO A 37 2.62 41.16 -41.78
CA PRO A 37 2.97 41.59 -40.42
C PRO A 37 2.97 43.14 -40.23
N SER A 38 3.26 43.59 -38.99
CA SER A 38 4.29 44.59 -38.65
C SER A 38 3.86 45.73 -37.71
N GLY A 39 4.64 45.85 -36.62
CA GLY A 39 5.07 47.11 -36.02
C GLY A 39 4.12 47.80 -35.05
N LEU A 40 4.47 47.83 -33.76
CA LEU A 40 4.99 49.03 -33.09
C LEU A 40 5.37 48.76 -31.61
N ARG A 41 6.19 49.67 -31.09
CA ARG A 41 7.13 49.60 -29.96
C ARG A 41 6.54 49.37 -28.56
N PRO A 42 7.37 48.92 -27.59
CA PRO A 42 6.97 48.71 -26.20
C PRO A 42 7.08 49.99 -25.36
N VAL A 43 6.11 50.18 -24.46
CA VAL A 43 6.20 51.14 -23.36
C VAL A 43 6.67 50.39 -22.12
N SER A 44 7.78 50.87 -21.54
CA SER A 44 8.37 50.37 -20.32
C SER A 44 7.48 50.69 -19.11
N ASN A 45 7.31 49.74 -18.19
CA ASN A 45 7.13 50.09 -16.78
C ASN A 45 7.63 49.00 -15.85
N ARG A 46 8.54 49.45 -14.97
CA ARG A 46 9.06 48.89 -13.72
C ARG A 46 8.62 47.49 -13.29
N ALA A 47 9.63 46.62 -13.22
CA ALA A 47 9.60 45.34 -12.52
C ALA A 47 9.61 45.53 -10.99
N SER A 48 8.68 44.85 -10.32
CA SER A 48 8.83 44.29 -8.98
C SER A 48 8.38 42.83 -9.09
N LEU A 49 9.34 41.92 -9.31
CA LEU A 49 9.12 40.48 -9.46
C LEU A 49 10.12 39.72 -8.59
N HIS A 50 9.68 39.28 -7.41
CA HIS A 50 10.10 38.10 -6.66
C HIS A 50 8.78 37.63 -6.02
N CYS A 51 8.25 36.41 -6.13
CA CYS A 51 8.83 35.08 -6.26
C CYS A 51 7.75 34.12 -6.84
N CYS A 52 8.10 32.86 -7.08
CA CYS A 52 7.29 31.73 -7.57
C CYS A 52 7.04 31.61 -9.08
N SER A 53 8.09 31.20 -9.81
CA SER A 53 7.96 30.13 -10.80
C SER A 53 9.22 29.27 -10.81
N ARG A 54 9.07 27.97 -10.56
CA ARG A 54 9.98 26.91 -11.04
C ARG A 54 9.36 25.54 -10.79
N ILE A 55 8.67 25.04 -11.81
CA ILE A 55 8.41 23.61 -12.01
C ILE A 55 9.75 22.99 -12.41
N GLY A 56 10.32 22.17 -11.52
CA GLY A 56 11.54 21.40 -11.79
C GLY A 56 11.19 20.10 -12.50
N ARG A 57 11.71 19.93 -13.72
CA ARG A 57 11.85 18.63 -14.38
C ARG A 57 12.94 17.83 -13.66
N TYR A 58 12.68 16.58 -13.31
CA TYR A 58 13.66 15.66 -12.75
C TYR A 58 14.76 15.32 -13.78
N PRO A 59 16.05 15.45 -13.46
CA PRO A 59 17.12 14.78 -14.19
C PRO A 59 17.40 13.40 -13.59
N VAL A 60 17.53 12.41 -14.49
CA VAL A 60 18.12 11.10 -14.26
C VAL A 60 19.60 11.30 -13.88
N LEU A 61 20.01 10.80 -12.72
CA LEU A 61 21.40 10.83 -12.26
C LEU A 61 22.00 9.41 -12.36
N VAL A 62 22.92 9.27 -13.32
CA VAL A 62 23.89 8.18 -13.44
C VAL A 62 25.05 8.51 -12.49
N GLY A 63 25.31 7.64 -11.51
CA GLY A 63 26.39 7.81 -10.54
C GLY A 63 27.72 7.30 -11.10
N GLY A 64 28.69 8.21 -11.27
CA GLY A 64 30.10 7.89 -11.47
C GLY A 64 30.86 8.04 -10.14
N ALA A 65 31.72 7.07 -9.84
CA ALA A 65 32.56 7.03 -8.66
C ALA A 65 33.73 8.03 -8.77
N SER A 66 34.15 8.58 -7.63
CA SER A 66 35.45 9.24 -7.48
C SER A 66 36.21 8.62 -6.30
N GLU A 67 37.42 8.18 -6.61
CA GLU A 67 38.40 7.55 -5.72
C GLU A 67 38.88 8.48 -4.61
N GLY A 68 39.16 7.90 -3.44
CA GLY A 68 39.80 8.56 -2.31
C GLY A 68 40.45 7.53 -1.40
N THR A 69 41.67 7.14 -1.73
CA THR A 69 42.56 6.30 -0.91
C THR A 69 43.01 7.02 0.36
N SER A 70 42.82 6.40 1.52
CA SER A 70 43.61 6.67 2.73
C SER A 70 43.85 5.36 3.47
N ALA A 71 45.12 4.99 3.60
CA ALA A 71 45.60 3.76 4.21
C ALA A 71 45.83 3.95 5.71
N LEU A 72 45.42 2.98 6.54
CA LEU A 72 45.87 2.73 7.92
C LEU A 72 45.56 1.26 8.33
N PRO A 73 46.17 0.72 9.41
CA PRO A 73 47.03 -0.45 9.34
C PRO A 73 46.39 -1.80 9.70
N HIS A 74 47.05 -2.85 9.19
CA HIS A 74 46.90 -4.26 9.54
C HIS A 74 47.12 -4.51 11.04
N ASP A 75 46.14 -5.13 11.70
CA ASP A 75 46.26 -6.40 12.45
C ASP A 75 45.04 -6.62 13.35
N ALA A 76 44.05 -7.36 12.85
CA ALA A 76 43.11 -8.16 13.64
C ALA A 76 42.37 -9.12 12.70
N VAL A 77 42.63 -10.42 12.83
CA VAL A 77 41.86 -11.48 12.16
C VAL A 77 40.48 -11.55 12.83
N PRO A 78 39.36 -11.51 12.10
CA PRO A 78 38.05 -11.69 12.71
C PRO A 78 37.88 -13.16 13.13
N GLU A 79 37.44 -13.33 14.36
CA GLU A 79 37.15 -14.62 15.00
C GLU A 79 35.76 -15.08 14.55
N LEU A 80 35.71 -16.16 13.76
CA LEU A 80 34.50 -16.79 13.26
C LEU A 80 33.67 -17.32 14.45
N VAL A 81 32.52 -16.71 14.73
CA VAL A 81 31.58 -17.20 15.75
C VAL A 81 30.82 -18.40 15.17
N GLU A 82 31.12 -19.61 15.67
CA GLU A 82 30.35 -20.82 15.35
C GLU A 82 28.94 -20.71 15.93
N ILE A 83 27.94 -20.56 15.06
CA ILE A 83 26.53 -20.53 15.43
C ILE A 83 26.05 -21.99 15.59
N SER A 84 25.77 -22.38 16.83
CA SER A 84 25.22 -23.70 17.20
C SER A 84 23.78 -23.88 16.70
N ASP A 85 23.45 -25.08 16.20
CA ASP A 85 22.14 -25.50 15.66
C ASP A 85 21.07 -25.73 16.77
N SER A 86 20.82 -24.74 17.64
CA SER A 86 19.72 -24.74 18.62
C SER A 86 18.40 -24.22 18.03
N ASP A 87 17.27 -24.75 18.53
CA ASP A 87 15.91 -24.46 18.04
C ASP A 87 15.57 -22.94 18.06
N PRO A 88 15.25 -22.31 16.90
CA PRO A 88 15.03 -20.86 16.79
C PRO A 88 13.66 -20.37 17.34
N ASP A 89 12.87 -21.28 17.90
CA ASP A 89 11.62 -20.97 18.61
C ASP A 89 11.79 -21.09 20.14
N SER A 90 13.01 -21.28 20.65
CA SER A 90 13.28 -20.97 22.04
C SER A 90 13.21 -19.44 22.17
N GLU A 91 12.09 -18.93 22.71
CA GLU A 91 11.91 -17.50 22.92
C GLU A 91 12.95 -16.90 23.91
N ASP A 92 13.73 -17.78 24.55
CA ASP A 92 14.61 -17.55 25.68
C ASP A 92 16.11 -17.38 25.34
N GLU A 93 16.53 -17.41 24.07
CA GLU A 93 17.93 -17.06 23.77
C GLU A 93 18.15 -15.56 24.05
N ASP A 94 18.91 -15.30 25.11
CA ASP A 94 19.35 -13.97 25.52
C ASP A 94 20.32 -13.39 24.48
N PHE A 95 20.16 -12.09 24.18
CA PHE A 95 21.09 -11.40 23.29
C PHE A 95 22.44 -11.20 24.00
N VAL A 96 23.51 -11.79 23.47
CA VAL A 96 24.88 -11.64 23.97
C VAL A 96 25.64 -10.62 23.11
N PRO A 97 25.85 -9.37 23.57
CA PRO A 97 26.41 -8.31 22.72
C PRO A 97 27.80 -8.61 22.16
N SER A 98 28.65 -9.35 22.90
CA SER A 98 30.03 -9.67 22.50
C SER A 98 30.14 -10.58 21.27
N GLU A 99 29.07 -11.27 20.91
CA GLU A 99 28.99 -12.14 19.73
C GLU A 99 28.56 -11.38 18.47
N TRP A 100 27.86 -10.25 18.64
CA TRP A 100 27.18 -9.58 17.53
C TRP A 100 27.72 -8.18 17.24
N ILE A 101 28.13 -7.44 18.28
CA ILE A 101 28.49 -6.04 18.19
C ILE A 101 30.00 -5.91 17.94
N SER A 102 30.39 -5.06 16.97
CA SER A 102 31.78 -4.82 16.54
C SER A 102 32.50 -6.04 15.97
N ARG A 103 31.76 -7.02 15.46
CA ARG A 103 32.30 -8.24 14.83
C ARG A 103 32.37 -8.18 13.30
N GLY A 104 32.14 -7.01 12.70
CA GLY A 104 32.12 -6.86 11.23
C GLY A 104 30.88 -7.46 10.54
N ILE A 105 29.88 -7.90 11.32
CA ILE A 105 28.64 -8.49 10.81
C ILE A 105 27.77 -7.41 10.16
N ARG A 106 27.25 -7.68 8.96
CA ARG A 106 26.29 -6.81 8.26
C ARG A 106 24.85 -7.24 8.51
N TRP A 107 23.93 -6.26 8.51
CA TRP A 107 22.52 -6.55 8.72
C TRP A 107 21.92 -7.34 7.55
N SER A 108 21.14 -8.38 7.86
CA SER A 108 20.42 -9.19 6.87
C SER A 108 19.11 -9.75 7.42
N ASP A 109 18.23 -10.21 6.53
CA ASP A 109 16.95 -10.83 6.92
C ASP A 109 17.12 -12.13 7.74
N ALA A 110 18.31 -12.74 7.67
CA ALA A 110 18.68 -13.95 8.40
C ALA A 110 19.04 -13.71 9.88
N ILE A 111 19.16 -12.46 10.33
CA ILE A 111 19.52 -12.14 11.71
C ILE A 111 18.54 -12.77 12.72
N PRO A 112 19.03 -13.36 13.83
CA PRO A 112 18.19 -13.95 14.87
C PRO A 112 17.15 -13.00 15.46
N SER A 113 16.05 -13.56 15.97
CA SER A 113 14.99 -12.79 16.63
C SER A 113 15.49 -12.03 17.87
N CYS A 114 16.38 -12.62 18.67
CA CYS A 114 16.97 -11.98 19.86
C CYS A 114 17.74 -10.70 19.51
N VAL A 115 18.56 -10.73 18.45
CA VAL A 115 19.29 -9.57 17.92
C VAL A 115 18.31 -8.50 17.40
N ARG A 116 17.27 -8.88 16.66
CA ARG A 116 16.21 -7.94 16.24
C ARG A 116 15.48 -7.29 17.42
N ARG A 117 15.21 -8.04 18.49
CA ARG A 117 14.63 -7.51 19.72
C ARG A 117 15.58 -6.51 20.38
N ALA A 118 16.86 -6.85 20.53
CA ALA A 118 17.87 -5.98 21.11
C ALA A 118 18.08 -4.70 20.28
N ARG A 119 18.14 -4.81 18.96
CA ARG A 119 18.17 -3.68 18.01
C ARG A 119 16.95 -2.77 18.21
N ASN A 120 15.76 -3.35 18.27
CA ASN A 120 14.54 -2.56 18.48
C ASN A 120 14.51 -1.93 19.88
N ALA A 121 15.02 -2.60 20.90
CA ALA A 121 15.17 -2.03 22.24
C ALA A 121 16.11 -0.82 22.24
N ALA A 122 17.24 -0.88 21.51
CA ALA A 122 18.14 0.26 21.33
C ALA A 122 17.50 1.42 20.53
N HIS A 123 16.45 1.14 19.76
CA HIS A 123 15.69 2.10 18.96
C HIS A 123 14.45 2.66 19.67
N ASN A 124 14.05 2.06 20.78
CA ASN A 124 12.84 2.44 21.51
C ASN A 124 13.07 3.76 22.25
N VAL A 125 12.27 4.78 21.90
CA VAL A 125 12.30 6.08 22.57
C VAL A 125 11.63 5.96 23.94
N PRO A 126 12.28 6.42 25.03
CA PRO A 126 11.65 6.44 26.35
C PRO A 126 10.34 7.26 26.35
N PRO A 127 9.23 6.76 26.92
CA PRO A 127 7.95 7.46 26.93
C PRO A 127 8.02 8.87 27.53
N ALA A 128 8.74 9.04 28.64
CA ALA A 128 8.95 10.35 29.27
C ALA A 128 9.61 11.37 28.32
N VAL A 129 10.56 10.94 27.48
CA VAL A 129 11.16 11.83 26.46
C VAL A 129 10.13 12.23 25.41
N LEU A 130 9.29 11.29 24.96
CA LEU A 130 8.24 11.58 23.98
C LEU A 130 7.24 12.62 24.50
N GLU A 131 6.83 12.51 25.76
CA GLU A 131 5.89 13.42 26.40
C GLU A 131 6.41 14.87 26.47
N HIS A 132 7.73 15.06 26.59
CA HIS A 132 8.36 16.39 26.61
C HIS A 132 8.71 16.94 25.22
N VAL A 133 9.02 16.08 24.25
CA VAL A 133 9.51 16.51 22.93
C VAL A 133 8.39 16.62 21.90
N ILE A 134 7.36 15.78 22.00
CA ILE A 134 6.27 15.70 21.02
C ILE A 134 4.96 16.06 21.71
N PRO A 135 4.30 17.17 21.32
CA PRO A 135 3.01 17.53 21.88
C PRO A 135 2.01 16.39 21.71
N PRO A 136 1.24 16.02 22.75
CA PRO A 136 0.26 14.94 22.64
C PRO A 136 -0.77 15.29 21.56
N SER A 137 -1.30 14.29 20.86
CA SER A 137 -2.26 14.53 19.76
C SER A 137 -3.53 15.28 20.20
N SER A 138 -3.87 15.20 21.48
CA SER A 138 -4.99 15.90 22.13
C SER A 138 -4.68 17.35 22.51
N GLN A 139 -3.42 17.81 22.42
CA GLN A 139 -3.05 19.18 22.71
C GLN A 139 -3.75 20.14 21.75
N VAL A 140 -4.29 21.24 22.26
CA VAL A 140 -5.01 22.21 21.42
C VAL A 140 -4.06 22.97 20.50
N VAL A 141 -4.52 23.34 19.31
CA VAL A 141 -3.70 24.00 18.27
C VAL A 141 -3.01 25.25 18.80
N ALA A 142 -3.74 26.12 19.51
CA ALA A 142 -3.21 27.37 20.05
C ALA A 142 -1.97 27.16 20.96
N VAL A 143 -1.96 26.09 21.75
CA VAL A 143 -0.83 25.75 22.63
C VAL A 143 0.34 25.18 21.83
N VAL A 144 0.09 24.33 20.83
CA VAL A 144 1.15 23.76 20.00
C VAL A 144 1.87 24.83 19.16
N LEU A 145 1.14 25.87 18.74
CA LEU A 145 1.73 27.01 18.01
C LEU A 145 2.74 27.80 18.84
N THR A 146 2.62 27.79 20.17
CA THR A 146 3.54 28.51 21.08
C THR A 146 4.64 27.63 21.67
N GLN A 147 4.43 26.32 21.78
CA GLN A 147 5.37 25.39 22.42
C GLN A 147 6.60 25.03 21.58
N LEU A 148 6.42 24.70 20.29
CA LEU A 148 7.55 24.25 19.46
C LEU A 148 8.16 25.42 18.66
N PRO A 149 9.46 25.71 18.83
CA PRO A 149 10.13 26.73 18.04
C PRO A 149 10.17 26.32 16.57
N SER A 150 10.17 27.31 15.67
CA SER A 150 10.34 27.05 14.24
C SER A 150 11.74 26.46 13.96
N PRO A 151 11.87 25.50 13.04
CA PRO A 151 13.15 24.93 12.70
C PRO A 151 14.11 26.02 12.21
N ILE A 152 15.29 26.09 12.83
CA ILE A 152 16.35 26.99 12.42
C ILE A 152 17.03 26.36 11.20
N ALA A 153 17.08 27.10 10.09
CA ALA A 153 17.78 26.63 8.90
C ALA A 153 19.26 26.40 9.22
N LEU A 154 19.73 25.17 9.08
CA LEU A 154 21.15 24.86 9.20
C LEU A 154 21.93 25.60 8.12
N SER A 155 23.10 26.13 8.51
CA SER A 155 24.00 26.75 7.55
C SER A 155 24.38 25.74 6.46
N PRO A 156 24.32 26.11 5.18
CA PRO A 156 24.79 25.24 4.10
C PRO A 156 26.28 24.94 4.33
N GLY A 157 26.60 23.68 4.62
CA GLY A 157 27.94 23.24 5.03
C GLY A 157 28.06 22.68 6.45
N ALA A 158 26.97 22.67 7.24
CA ALA A 158 26.91 21.81 8.42
C ALA A 158 27.19 20.36 7.98
N GLY A 159 28.05 19.65 8.73
CA GLY A 159 28.41 18.26 8.43
C GLY A 159 27.19 17.32 8.36
N GLN A 160 27.41 16.05 8.02
CA GLN A 160 26.36 15.04 8.13
C GLN A 160 26.30 14.48 9.56
N PRO A 161 25.12 14.10 10.05
CA PRO A 161 25.02 13.37 11.31
C PRO A 161 25.68 11.99 11.13
N SER A 162 26.31 11.48 12.19
CA SER A 162 27.06 10.22 12.12
C SER A 162 26.90 9.39 13.39
N TYR A 163 27.10 8.08 13.25
CA TYR A 163 27.15 7.17 14.38
C TYR A 163 28.55 7.14 15.00
N LEU A 164 28.64 7.07 16.32
CA LEU A 164 29.89 7.01 17.07
C LEU A 164 29.96 5.76 17.94
N SER A 165 31.16 5.20 18.09
CA SER A 165 31.43 4.07 18.99
C SER A 165 31.45 4.47 20.47
N ASP A 166 31.63 5.76 20.77
CA ASP A 166 31.58 6.27 22.13
C ASP A 166 30.17 6.19 22.74
N PRO A 167 30.03 5.96 24.05
CA PRO A 167 28.75 6.00 24.72
C PRO A 167 28.12 7.41 24.69
N PRO A 168 26.78 7.50 24.79
CA PRO A 168 26.11 8.78 24.89
C PRO A 168 26.59 9.53 26.13
N ASN A 169 26.68 10.85 26.05
CA ASN A 169 27.03 11.73 27.16
C ASN A 169 25.87 12.65 27.57
N ILE A 170 24.70 12.45 26.97
CA ILE A 170 23.48 13.21 27.21
C ILE A 170 22.29 12.26 27.29
N LEU A 171 21.26 12.64 28.06
CA LEU A 171 20.04 11.83 28.27
C LEU A 171 20.32 10.43 28.86
N ASN A 172 21.33 10.36 29.73
CA ASN A 172 21.70 9.15 30.47
C ASN A 172 21.03 9.08 31.86
N ASP A 173 20.49 10.20 32.34
CA ASP A 173 19.89 10.31 33.67
C ASP A 173 18.50 9.65 33.71
N ASN A 174 18.02 9.36 34.93
CA ASN A 174 16.69 8.82 35.13
C ASN A 174 15.64 9.82 34.62
N SER A 175 14.76 9.38 33.72
CA SER A 175 13.75 10.22 33.08
C SER A 175 12.67 10.74 34.03
N ASP A 176 12.60 10.22 35.25
CA ASP A 176 11.57 10.55 36.24
C ASP A 176 11.89 11.80 37.08
N THR A 177 13.03 12.46 36.87
CA THR A 177 13.41 13.64 37.66
C THR A 177 12.90 14.95 37.04
N PRO A 178 12.41 15.93 37.82
CA PRO A 178 12.01 17.24 37.29
C PRO A 178 13.14 17.98 36.55
N GLU A 179 14.39 17.75 36.97
CA GLU A 179 15.57 18.30 36.32
C GLU A 179 15.75 17.76 34.89
N PHE A 180 15.33 16.51 34.63
CA PHE A 180 15.39 15.90 33.31
C PHE A 180 14.46 16.61 32.31
N SER A 181 13.24 16.95 32.74
CA SER A 181 12.28 17.70 31.90
C SER A 181 12.85 19.06 31.50
N ALA A 182 13.33 19.83 32.49
CA ALA A 182 13.94 21.14 32.24
C ALA A 182 15.19 21.04 31.35
N PHE A 183 15.96 19.97 31.50
CA PHE A 183 17.13 19.70 30.68
C PHE A 183 16.78 19.39 29.21
N ILE A 184 15.75 18.57 28.98
CA ILE A 184 15.26 18.28 27.62
C ILE A 184 14.77 19.57 26.96
N GLU A 185 13.88 20.30 27.63
CA GLU A 185 13.21 21.47 27.06
C GLU A 185 14.19 22.60 26.73
N ASN A 186 15.13 22.90 27.64
CA ASN A 186 16.01 24.06 27.48
C ASN A 186 17.29 23.76 26.71
N LEU A 187 17.86 22.55 26.85
CA LEU A 187 19.18 22.24 26.28
C LEU A 187 19.10 21.33 25.06
N CYS A 188 18.25 20.30 25.10
CA CYS A 188 18.23 19.28 24.07
C CYS A 188 17.33 19.65 22.89
N LEU A 189 16.12 20.14 23.17
CA LEU A 189 15.08 20.36 22.17
C LEU A 189 15.53 21.30 21.03
N PRO A 190 16.24 22.43 21.26
CA PRO A 190 16.73 23.26 20.16
C PRO A 190 17.65 22.52 19.19
N ALA A 191 18.56 21.68 19.71
CA ALA A 191 19.47 20.87 18.89
C ALA A 191 18.76 19.76 18.13
N LEU A 192 17.77 19.11 18.78
CA LEU A 192 16.93 18.09 18.14
C LEU A 192 16.10 18.68 17.01
N ILE A 193 15.47 19.85 17.22
CA ILE A 193 14.68 20.54 16.20
C ILE A 193 15.56 20.98 15.02
N ALA A 194 16.75 21.51 15.29
CA ALA A 194 17.72 21.85 14.23
C ALA A 194 18.17 20.62 13.43
N SER A 195 18.15 19.43 14.04
CA SER A 195 18.59 18.17 13.41
C SER A 195 17.45 17.36 12.78
N ALA A 196 16.18 17.72 13.02
CA ALA A 196 14.98 17.02 12.54
C ALA A 196 14.64 17.34 11.06
N ASN A 197 15.65 17.27 10.19
CA ASN A 197 15.52 17.43 8.75
C ASN A 197 15.27 16.07 8.07
N HIS A 198 14.43 16.05 7.03
CA HIS A 198 14.15 14.85 6.23
C HIS A 198 15.42 14.18 5.67
N ALA A 199 16.39 14.95 5.17
CA ALA A 199 17.63 14.41 4.62
C ALA A 199 18.47 13.67 5.67
N PHE A 200 18.57 14.26 6.88
CA PHE A 200 19.30 13.68 8.00
C PHE A 200 18.61 12.43 8.54
N THR A 201 17.30 12.50 8.77
CA THR A 201 16.52 11.37 9.27
C THR A 201 16.55 10.19 8.29
N SER A 202 16.44 10.45 6.99
CA SER A 202 16.54 9.42 5.95
C SER A 202 17.92 8.75 5.93
N HIS A 203 19.00 9.54 5.95
CA HIS A 203 20.37 9.03 5.98
C HIS A 203 20.64 8.17 7.22
N LEU A 204 20.33 8.68 8.42
CA LEU A 204 20.49 7.93 9.66
C LEU A 204 19.65 6.65 9.67
N ARG A 205 18.42 6.68 9.14
CA ARG A 205 17.56 5.50 9.04
C ARG A 205 18.19 4.42 8.18
N SER A 206 18.76 4.78 7.03
CA SER A 206 19.39 3.81 6.11
C SER A 206 20.65 3.15 6.69
N GLU A 207 21.35 3.82 7.60
CA GLU A 207 22.61 3.33 8.16
C GLU A 207 22.47 2.64 9.53
N PHE A 208 21.35 2.87 10.24
CA PHE A 208 21.16 2.46 11.63
C PHE A 208 21.51 0.99 11.89
N ASP A 209 21.00 0.09 11.05
CA ASP A 209 21.13 -1.35 11.27
C ASP A 209 22.60 -1.81 11.22
N ASN A 210 23.35 -1.34 10.23
CA ASN A 210 24.77 -1.65 10.08
C ASN A 210 25.63 -0.92 11.10
N ALA A 211 25.32 0.34 11.42
CA ALA A 211 26.06 1.12 12.41
C ALA A 211 25.94 0.50 13.81
N TRP A 212 24.74 0.08 14.20
CA TRP A 212 24.50 -0.59 15.49
C TRP A 212 25.30 -1.89 15.60
N LEU A 213 25.26 -2.76 14.58
CA LEU A 213 26.08 -3.97 14.54
C LEU A 213 27.59 -3.67 14.55
N SER A 214 28.03 -2.56 13.94
CA SER A 214 29.43 -2.14 13.97
C SER A 214 29.90 -1.63 15.34
N GLY A 215 29.00 -1.52 16.32
CA GLY A 215 29.31 -1.02 17.66
C GLY A 215 29.11 0.47 17.84
N ALA A 216 28.28 1.10 17.00
CA ALA A 216 27.77 2.41 17.34
C ALA A 216 27.04 2.35 18.68
N ARG A 217 27.35 3.30 19.57
CA ARG A 217 26.71 3.46 20.88
C ARG A 217 26.01 4.80 21.01
N SER A 218 26.36 5.77 20.17
CA SER A 218 25.73 7.08 20.14
C SER A 218 25.63 7.67 18.74
N LEU A 219 24.92 8.79 18.65
CA LEU A 219 24.74 9.63 17.47
C LEU A 219 25.41 10.99 17.71
N HIS A 220 26.00 11.55 16.67
CA HIS A 220 26.57 12.89 16.68
C HIS A 220 25.84 13.78 15.68
N PHE A 221 25.48 14.99 16.11
CA PHE A 221 24.86 16.00 15.27
C PHE A 221 25.78 17.22 15.12
N PRO A 222 25.98 17.73 13.90
CA PRO A 222 26.77 18.95 13.68
C PRO A 222 26.19 20.19 14.39
N ALA A 223 24.87 20.22 14.61
CA ALA A 223 24.20 21.31 15.32
C ALA A 223 24.55 21.36 16.82
N ALA A 224 25.06 20.26 17.37
CA ALA A 224 25.46 20.15 18.77
C ALA A 224 26.68 19.21 18.91
N PRO A 225 27.87 19.67 18.48
CA PRO A 225 29.04 18.81 18.31
C PRO A 225 29.60 18.26 19.63
N HIS A 226 29.22 18.85 20.77
CA HIS A 226 29.65 18.43 22.09
C HIS A 226 28.80 17.29 22.68
N TYR A 227 27.66 16.97 22.05
CA TYR A 227 26.75 15.95 22.53
C TYR A 227 26.82 14.67 21.69
N ARG A 228 26.83 13.56 22.41
CA ARG A 228 26.73 12.19 21.91
C ARG A 228 25.40 11.64 22.38
N TRP A 229 24.47 11.55 21.45
CA TRP A 229 23.06 11.25 21.70
C TRP A 229 22.81 9.75 21.74
N PRO A 230 21.87 9.24 22.57
CA PRO A 230 21.49 7.84 22.52
C PRO A 230 20.96 7.42 21.15
N LEU A 231 21.13 6.15 20.77
CA LEU A 231 20.74 5.64 19.45
C LEU A 231 19.23 5.77 19.16
N TRP A 232 18.38 5.68 20.18
CA TRP A 232 16.94 5.87 20.04
C TRP A 232 16.57 7.29 19.58
N VAL A 233 17.47 8.28 19.68
CA VAL A 233 17.24 9.64 19.19
C VAL A 233 17.04 9.67 17.67
N GLN A 234 17.59 8.70 16.93
CA GLN A 234 17.28 8.56 15.50
C GLN A 234 15.77 8.42 15.27
N ARG A 235 15.08 7.57 16.05
CA ARG A 235 13.63 7.40 15.96
C ARG A 235 12.88 8.65 16.41
N LEU A 236 13.37 9.29 17.48
CA LEU A 236 12.79 10.53 17.98
C LEU A 236 12.82 11.63 16.90
N LEU A 237 13.94 11.79 16.17
CA LEU A 237 14.04 12.77 15.09
C LEU A 237 13.03 12.54 13.97
N GLU A 238 12.73 11.28 13.62
CA GLU A 238 11.69 10.98 12.64
C GLU A 238 10.30 11.41 13.12
N MET A 239 9.98 11.12 14.38
CA MET A 239 8.70 11.49 14.98
C MET A 239 8.59 13.01 15.15
N LEU A 240 9.67 13.67 15.58
CA LEU A 240 9.75 15.11 15.71
C LEU A 240 9.66 15.81 14.35
N HIS A 241 10.28 15.27 13.31
CA HIS A 241 10.14 15.79 11.94
C HIS A 241 8.68 15.81 11.49
N VAL A 242 7.95 14.70 11.66
CA VAL A 242 6.51 14.62 11.36
C VAL A 242 5.70 15.61 12.21
N ALA A 243 6.06 15.79 13.49
CA ALA A 243 5.42 16.77 14.37
C ALA A 243 5.65 18.22 13.90
N LEU A 244 6.88 18.56 13.51
CA LEU A 244 7.25 19.87 12.98
C LEU A 244 6.55 20.17 11.65
N GLU A 245 6.39 19.20 10.75
CA GLU A 245 5.62 19.39 9.52
C GLU A 245 4.15 19.73 9.81
N LYS A 246 3.54 19.02 10.76
CA LYS A 246 2.15 19.28 11.19
C LYS A 246 2.02 20.65 11.87
N GLN A 247 2.98 21.03 12.72
CA GLN A 247 3.00 22.35 13.33
C GLN A 247 3.16 23.44 12.26
N GLN A 248 4.03 23.23 11.28
CA GLN A 248 4.25 24.19 10.21
C GLN A 248 2.98 24.41 9.39
N LYS A 249 2.19 23.36 9.13
CA LYS A 249 0.86 23.51 8.49
C LYS A 249 -0.06 24.43 9.30
N TRP A 250 -0.12 24.26 10.62
CA TRP A 250 -0.90 25.15 11.48
C TRP A 250 -0.36 26.58 11.53
N LYS A 251 0.96 26.78 11.55
CA LYS A 251 1.57 28.12 11.45
C LYS A 251 1.23 28.81 10.12
N CYS A 252 1.24 28.05 9.01
CA CYS A 252 0.80 28.54 7.71
C CYS A 252 -0.68 28.91 7.71
N ALA A 253 -1.54 28.07 8.31
CA ALA A 253 -2.96 28.36 8.46
C ALA A 253 -3.24 29.63 9.27
N ASP A 254 -2.52 29.81 10.37
CA ASP A 254 -2.63 31.01 11.22
C ASP A 254 -2.19 32.29 10.48
N SER A 255 -1.09 32.20 9.73
CA SER A 255 -0.59 33.29 8.88
C SER A 255 -1.55 33.62 7.73
N TRP A 256 -2.20 32.61 7.16
CA TRP A 256 -3.23 32.78 6.12
C TRP A 256 -4.45 33.50 6.69
N LEU A 257 -4.94 33.10 7.87
CA LEU A 257 -6.03 33.79 8.57
C LEU A 257 -5.68 35.26 8.86
N GLN A 258 -4.45 35.53 9.34
CA GLN A 258 -3.98 36.89 9.56
C GLN A 258 -3.97 37.73 8.27
N THR A 259 -3.60 37.12 7.14
CA THR A 259 -3.61 37.78 5.84
C THR A 259 -5.03 38.14 5.41
N ILE A 260 -6.01 37.24 5.61
CA ILE A 260 -7.43 37.52 5.32
C ILE A 260 -7.97 38.66 6.20
N GLU A 261 -7.64 38.66 7.49
CA GLU A 261 -8.03 39.71 8.44
C GLU A 261 -7.50 41.10 8.03
N GLN A 262 -6.24 41.17 7.57
CA GLN A 262 -5.62 42.43 7.14
C GLN A 262 -6.15 42.94 5.80
N LEU A 263 -6.52 42.03 4.89
CA LEU A 263 -6.95 42.39 3.53
C LEU A 263 -8.47 42.57 3.40
N SER A 264 -9.26 41.99 4.31
CA SER A 264 -10.71 42.06 4.24
C SER A 264 -11.23 43.40 4.74
N SER A 265 -12.11 44.02 3.95
CA SER A 265 -12.91 45.17 4.35
C SER A 265 -14.33 44.78 4.73
N VAL A 266 -14.61 43.48 4.92
CA VAL A 266 -15.96 42.94 5.13
C VAL A 266 -16.04 42.36 6.53
N ASP A 267 -16.83 42.99 7.41
CA ASP A 267 -16.97 42.59 8.82
C ASP A 267 -17.28 41.10 8.99
N ALA A 268 -18.14 40.54 8.12
CA ALA A 268 -18.49 39.12 8.18
C ALA A 268 -17.31 38.16 7.92
N GLU A 269 -16.29 38.57 7.16
CA GLU A 269 -15.07 37.76 6.97
C GLU A 269 -14.15 37.86 8.19
N VAL A 270 -14.03 39.06 8.76
CA VAL A 270 -13.28 39.30 10.01
C VAL A 270 -13.90 38.51 11.17
N ASP A 271 -15.22 38.52 11.31
CA ASP A 271 -15.96 37.72 12.29
C ASP A 271 -15.70 36.21 12.13
N LEU A 272 -15.61 35.73 10.88
CA LEU A 272 -15.30 34.34 10.60
C LEU A 272 -13.85 33.99 10.93
N VAL A 273 -12.91 34.90 10.69
CA VAL A 273 -11.50 34.71 11.09
C VAL A 273 -11.41 34.64 12.62
N ALA A 274 -12.08 35.55 13.33
CA ALA A 274 -12.15 35.53 14.80
C ALA A 274 -12.73 34.20 15.33
N ALA A 275 -13.85 33.75 14.75
CA ALA A 275 -14.46 32.46 15.11
C ALA A 275 -13.53 31.26 14.80
N CYS A 276 -12.75 31.31 13.72
CA CYS A 276 -11.76 30.27 13.44
C CYS A 276 -10.66 30.24 14.51
N ARG A 277 -10.14 31.42 14.91
CA ARG A 277 -9.12 31.53 15.96
C ARG A 277 -9.62 31.01 17.31
N GLU A 278 -10.84 31.36 17.70
CA GLU A 278 -11.50 30.81 18.91
C GLU A 278 -11.54 29.28 18.85
N ARG A 279 -11.88 28.69 17.69
CA ARG A 279 -11.85 27.22 17.54
C ARG A 279 -10.46 26.60 17.61
N LEU A 280 -9.40 27.32 17.24
CA LEU A 280 -8.02 26.82 17.41
C LEU A 280 -7.63 26.66 18.89
N GLU A 281 -8.33 27.32 19.81
CA GLU A 281 -8.15 27.14 21.26
C GLU A 281 -8.82 25.87 21.80
N GLU A 282 -9.76 25.30 21.05
CA GLU A 282 -10.57 24.14 21.48
C GLU A 282 -10.17 22.84 20.79
N ILE A 283 -9.77 22.89 19.52
CA ILE A 283 -9.56 21.68 18.73
C ILE A 283 -8.16 21.09 18.97
N PRO A 284 -8.06 19.75 19.04
CA PRO A 284 -6.77 19.07 19.12
C PRO A 284 -5.97 19.28 17.83
N TRP A 285 -4.66 19.42 17.94
CA TRP A 285 -3.82 19.73 16.78
C TRP A 285 -3.67 18.58 15.78
N ASP A 286 -3.82 17.33 16.22
CA ASP A 286 -3.72 16.15 15.36
C ASP A 286 -4.57 14.95 15.84
N ALA A 287 -5.90 15.11 15.85
CA ALA A 287 -6.85 14.04 16.18
C ALA A 287 -7.84 13.78 15.04
N PRO A 288 -8.51 12.60 15.01
CA PRO A 288 -9.64 12.37 14.11
C PRO A 288 -10.75 13.40 14.31
N VAL A 289 -11.32 13.89 13.20
CA VAL A 289 -12.46 14.81 13.24
C VAL A 289 -13.73 13.98 13.43
N PRO A 290 -14.55 14.25 14.47
CA PRO A 290 -15.77 13.49 14.72
C PRO A 290 -16.84 13.77 13.65
N GLY A 291 -17.82 12.86 13.53
CA GLY A 291 -19.00 13.05 12.67
C GLY A 291 -18.89 12.47 11.27
N PHE A 292 -17.78 11.82 10.93
CA PHE A 292 -17.59 11.08 9.69
C PHE A 292 -17.59 9.56 9.95
N GLY A 293 -18.01 8.77 8.96
CA GLY A 293 -17.98 7.30 9.05
C GLY A 293 -16.57 6.73 8.83
N ASP A 294 -16.40 5.43 9.11
CA ASP A 294 -15.10 4.73 9.06
C ASP A 294 -14.35 4.84 7.72
N ALA A 295 -15.05 5.16 6.63
CA ALA A 295 -14.48 5.33 5.30
C ALA A 295 -13.81 6.70 5.07
N VAL A 296 -13.88 7.63 6.02
CA VAL A 296 -13.29 8.97 5.92
C VAL A 296 -12.35 9.19 7.12
N CYS A 297 -11.05 9.27 6.85
CA CYS A 297 -10.02 9.46 7.88
C CYS A 297 -9.62 10.94 7.98
N LEU A 298 -10.61 11.83 8.16
CA LEU A 298 -10.33 13.26 8.33
C LEU A 298 -9.69 13.49 9.71
N ARG A 299 -8.56 14.19 9.73
CA ARG A 299 -7.84 14.61 10.96
C ARG A 299 -7.79 16.12 11.06
N THR A 300 -7.65 16.67 12.27
CA THR A 300 -7.61 18.12 12.48
C THR A 300 -6.45 18.79 11.74
N THR A 301 -5.32 18.12 11.54
CA THR A 301 -4.22 18.60 10.67
C THR A 301 -4.63 18.86 9.22
N HIS A 302 -5.66 18.19 8.70
CA HIS A 302 -6.24 18.50 7.39
C HIS A 302 -7.03 19.81 7.41
N LEU A 303 -7.55 20.24 8.57
CA LEU A 303 -8.26 21.51 8.68
C LEU A 303 -7.34 22.71 8.47
N ALA A 304 -6.06 22.58 8.83
CA ALA A 304 -5.03 23.57 8.48
C ALA A 304 -4.94 23.77 6.97
N THR A 305 -5.06 22.70 6.17
CA THR A 305 -5.04 22.77 4.71
C THR A 305 -6.29 23.48 4.15
N PHE A 306 -7.46 23.41 4.80
CA PHE A 306 -8.62 24.23 4.40
C PHE A 306 -8.39 25.74 4.61
N LEU A 307 -7.48 26.10 5.50
CA LEU A 307 -7.08 27.48 5.82
C LEU A 307 -5.77 27.85 5.11
N SER A 308 -5.63 27.43 3.85
CA SER A 308 -4.43 27.67 3.04
C SER A 308 -4.78 27.71 1.55
N ASP A 309 -3.78 27.98 0.72
CA ASP A 309 -3.89 27.90 -0.74
C ASP A 309 -3.42 26.52 -1.29
N ASP A 310 -3.21 25.55 -0.40
CA ASP A 310 -2.77 24.20 -0.78
C ASP A 310 -3.89 23.38 -1.42
N TRP A 311 -3.49 22.33 -2.14
CA TRP A 311 -4.41 21.38 -2.76
C TRP A 311 -5.15 20.55 -1.70
N LEU A 312 -6.47 20.43 -1.87
CA LEU A 312 -7.27 19.47 -1.12
C LEU A 312 -6.87 18.05 -1.52
N ASN A 313 -6.72 17.16 -0.54
CA ASN A 313 -6.54 15.75 -0.81
C ASN A 313 -7.88 15.01 -0.91
N ASP A 314 -7.81 13.73 -1.25
CA ASP A 314 -8.90 12.78 -1.34
C ASP A 314 -9.73 12.68 -0.05
N GLU A 315 -9.09 12.60 1.11
CA GLU A 315 -9.78 12.55 2.41
C GLU A 315 -10.64 13.80 2.66
N MET A 316 -10.12 14.98 2.31
CA MET A 316 -10.85 16.25 2.44
C MET A 316 -12.04 16.34 1.47
N ILE A 317 -11.88 15.83 0.24
CA ILE A 317 -12.97 15.79 -0.74
C ILE A 317 -14.07 14.81 -0.29
N ASN A 318 -13.68 13.62 0.19
CA ASN A 318 -14.64 12.63 0.70
C ASN A 318 -15.36 13.13 1.96
N ALA A 319 -14.66 13.80 2.88
CA ALA A 319 -15.29 14.45 4.03
C ALA A 319 -16.29 15.53 3.61
N GLY A 320 -15.93 16.38 2.65
CA GLY A 320 -16.84 17.36 2.08
C GLY A 320 -18.08 16.72 1.46
N ALA A 321 -17.90 15.62 0.73
CA ALA A 321 -19.00 14.86 0.15
C ALA A 321 -19.93 14.25 1.22
N ALA A 322 -19.35 13.64 2.27
CA ALA A 322 -20.10 13.09 3.40
C ALA A 322 -20.90 14.17 4.14
N HIS A 323 -20.30 15.35 4.37
CA HIS A 323 -20.99 16.47 4.99
C HIS A 323 -22.17 16.97 4.14
N ILE A 324 -21.98 17.09 2.82
CA ILE A 324 -23.07 17.47 1.90
C ILE A 324 -24.21 16.44 1.95
N LEU A 325 -23.89 15.13 1.95
CA LEU A 325 -24.91 14.08 2.06
C LEU A 325 -25.66 14.15 3.39
N HIS A 326 -24.96 14.43 4.49
CA HIS A 326 -25.58 14.62 5.80
C HIS A 326 -26.58 15.79 5.79
N GLU A 327 -26.17 16.95 5.26
CA GLU A 327 -27.01 18.15 5.17
C GLU A 327 -28.22 17.96 4.24
N LEU A 328 -28.07 17.16 3.19
CA LEU A 328 -29.17 16.83 2.27
C LEU A 328 -30.19 15.86 2.89
N GLY A 329 -29.81 15.12 3.94
CA GLY A 329 -30.66 14.16 4.63
C GLY A 329 -30.87 12.84 3.87
N SER A 330 -31.41 11.83 4.57
CA SER A 330 -31.62 10.46 4.05
C SER A 330 -32.61 10.41 2.86
N GLU A 331 -33.56 11.34 2.82
CA GLU A 331 -34.59 11.42 1.76
C GLU A 331 -34.06 12.01 0.45
N SER A 332 -32.85 12.58 0.47
CA SER A 332 -32.25 13.14 -0.73
C SER A 332 -32.08 12.07 -1.81
N ARG A 333 -32.41 12.44 -3.04
CA ARG A 333 -32.19 11.63 -4.25
C ARG A 333 -30.85 11.93 -4.91
N VAL A 334 -29.99 12.70 -4.24
CA VAL A 334 -28.62 12.99 -4.69
C VAL A 334 -27.68 12.05 -3.95
N ARG A 335 -26.73 11.46 -4.66
CA ARG A 335 -25.61 10.71 -4.09
C ARG A 335 -24.29 11.29 -4.58
N LEU A 336 -23.28 11.28 -3.72
CA LEU A 336 -21.93 11.68 -4.03
C LEU A 336 -21.06 10.42 -3.96
N ALA A 337 -20.34 10.11 -5.04
CA ALA A 337 -19.42 8.99 -5.05
C ALA A 337 -18.12 9.34 -4.28
N ASN A 338 -17.47 8.33 -3.73
CA ASN A 338 -16.11 8.46 -3.19
C ASN A 338 -15.13 8.82 -4.33
N CYS A 339 -14.08 9.58 -4.05
CA CYS A 339 -13.10 9.98 -5.07
C CYS A 339 -12.39 8.79 -5.76
N PHE A 340 -12.30 7.64 -5.09
CA PHE A 340 -11.74 6.39 -5.65
C PHE A 340 -12.73 5.59 -6.49
N PHE A 341 -13.97 6.07 -6.64
CA PHE A 341 -15.01 5.36 -7.38
C PHE A 341 -14.61 5.09 -8.84
N LEU A 342 -14.08 6.10 -9.54
CA LEU A 342 -13.69 5.95 -10.93
C LEU A 342 -12.49 5.01 -11.10
N ASP A 343 -11.50 5.10 -10.23
CA ASP A 343 -10.34 4.21 -10.27
C ASP A 343 -10.72 2.77 -9.93
N SER A 344 -11.68 2.59 -9.03
CA SER A 344 -12.28 1.28 -8.76
C SER A 344 -12.99 0.73 -10.01
N LEU A 345 -13.78 1.54 -10.71
CA LEU A 345 -14.42 1.11 -11.97
C LEU A 345 -13.41 0.79 -13.06
N ARG A 346 -12.35 1.61 -13.22
CA ARG A 346 -11.26 1.35 -14.18
C ARG A 346 -10.58 0.02 -13.87
N ASN A 347 -10.25 -0.22 -12.61
CA ASN A 347 -9.61 -1.47 -12.16
C ASN A 347 -10.50 -2.70 -12.42
N ILE A 348 -11.83 -2.57 -12.23
CA ILE A 348 -12.78 -3.65 -12.53
C ILE A 348 -12.84 -3.88 -14.05
N ARG A 349 -13.01 -2.81 -14.86
CA ARG A 349 -13.08 -2.92 -16.33
C ARG A 349 -11.78 -3.47 -16.93
N ALA A 350 -10.62 -3.08 -16.39
CA ALA A 350 -9.33 -3.58 -16.85
C ALA A 350 -9.17 -5.10 -16.65
N ARG A 351 -9.83 -5.68 -15.63
CA ARG A 351 -9.82 -7.12 -15.39
C ARG A 351 -10.80 -7.89 -16.29
N SER A 352 -11.80 -7.22 -16.87
CA SER A 352 -12.84 -7.84 -17.67
C SER A 352 -13.41 -6.86 -18.71
N PRO A 353 -12.63 -6.49 -19.74
CA PRO A 353 -12.97 -5.39 -20.65
C PRO A 353 -14.25 -5.63 -21.45
N ASP A 354 -14.54 -6.89 -21.76
CA ASP A 354 -15.69 -7.30 -22.57
C ASP A 354 -16.93 -7.70 -21.75
N GLN A 355 -16.82 -7.71 -20.41
CA GLN A 355 -17.95 -8.09 -19.55
C GLN A 355 -18.72 -6.87 -19.07
N PRO A 356 -20.06 -6.97 -18.91
CA PRO A 356 -20.82 -5.94 -18.21
C PRO A 356 -20.33 -5.82 -16.76
N TYR A 357 -20.52 -4.64 -16.17
CA TYR A 357 -20.25 -4.45 -14.74
C TYR A 357 -21.07 -5.45 -13.91
N LEU A 358 -20.46 -6.12 -12.93
CA LEU A 358 -21.18 -7.03 -12.06
C LEU A 358 -21.80 -6.24 -10.90
N PHE A 359 -23.12 -6.24 -10.81
CA PHE A 359 -23.86 -5.56 -9.75
C PHE A 359 -23.38 -6.04 -8.37
N ASN A 360 -22.90 -5.12 -7.55
CA ASN A 360 -22.43 -5.43 -6.21
C ASN A 360 -23.54 -5.18 -5.19
N SER A 361 -24.20 -6.23 -4.72
CA SER A 361 -25.27 -6.10 -3.71
C SER A 361 -24.79 -5.57 -2.36
N ALA A 362 -23.49 -5.59 -2.07
CA ALA A 362 -22.90 -4.97 -0.89
C ALA A 362 -22.64 -3.46 -1.07
N SER A 363 -22.65 -2.95 -2.31
CA SER A 363 -22.55 -1.52 -2.59
C SER A 363 -23.89 -0.85 -2.30
N SER A 364 -23.94 0.00 -1.27
CA SER A 364 -25.13 0.79 -0.98
C SER A 364 -25.51 1.72 -2.14
N LEU A 365 -24.51 2.23 -2.87
CA LEU A 365 -24.72 3.07 -4.04
C LEU A 365 -25.38 2.28 -5.19
N ASP A 366 -24.92 1.06 -5.48
CA ASP A 366 -25.50 0.22 -6.53
C ASP A 366 -26.96 -0.10 -6.20
N CYS A 367 -27.22 -0.50 -4.95
CA CYS A 367 -28.55 -0.80 -4.44
C CYS A 367 -29.48 0.43 -4.54
N ASP A 368 -29.02 1.61 -4.12
CA ASP A 368 -29.81 2.85 -4.19
C ASP A 368 -30.13 3.26 -5.63
N ILE A 369 -29.16 3.15 -6.55
CA ILE A 369 -29.37 3.45 -7.98
C ILE A 369 -30.39 2.47 -8.57
N ARG A 370 -30.22 1.16 -8.30
CA ARG A 370 -31.12 0.11 -8.81
C ARG A 370 -32.53 0.22 -8.27
N ALA A 371 -32.68 0.62 -7.01
CA ALA A 371 -33.97 0.87 -6.39
C ALA A 371 -34.65 2.16 -6.90
N GLY A 372 -33.98 2.97 -7.73
CA GLY A 372 -34.49 4.26 -8.19
C GLY A 372 -34.47 5.34 -7.10
N HIS A 373 -33.69 5.14 -6.03
CA HIS A 373 -33.51 6.12 -4.96
C HIS A 373 -32.49 7.20 -5.29
N VAL A 374 -31.76 7.08 -6.41
CA VAL A 374 -30.83 8.09 -6.89
C VAL A 374 -31.36 8.68 -8.19
N HIS A 375 -31.47 10.00 -8.24
CA HIS A 375 -31.74 10.76 -9.46
C HIS A 375 -30.49 11.46 -9.98
N VAL A 376 -29.63 11.92 -9.07
CA VAL A 376 -28.40 12.62 -9.40
C VAL A 376 -27.23 11.93 -8.71
N LEU A 377 -26.24 11.52 -9.48
CA LEU A 377 -24.97 11.01 -8.99
C LEU A 377 -23.88 12.05 -9.30
N GLU A 378 -23.24 12.58 -8.28
CA GLU A 378 -22.08 13.47 -8.43
C GLU A 378 -20.80 12.64 -8.20
N VAL A 379 -19.88 12.70 -9.13
CA VAL A 379 -18.64 11.90 -9.13
C VAL A 379 -17.43 12.85 -9.13
N PRO A 380 -16.64 12.92 -8.05
CA PRO A 380 -15.37 13.63 -8.05
C PRO A 380 -14.39 13.02 -9.05
N VAL A 381 -13.63 13.85 -9.75
CA VAL A 381 -12.63 13.43 -10.74
C VAL A 381 -11.33 14.20 -10.49
N ASN A 382 -10.20 13.51 -10.56
CA ASN A 382 -8.87 14.13 -10.54
C ASN A 382 -8.09 13.73 -11.79
N PRO A 383 -8.16 14.48 -12.90
CA PRO A 383 -7.44 14.17 -14.14
C PRO A 383 -5.92 14.45 -14.09
N GLY A 384 -5.32 14.52 -12.89
CA GLY A 384 -3.87 14.72 -12.73
C GLY A 384 -3.53 16.15 -12.31
N GLY A 385 -3.74 16.44 -11.03
CA GLY A 385 -3.33 17.70 -10.41
C GLY A 385 -4.40 18.79 -10.40
N HIS A 386 -5.67 18.45 -10.65
CA HIS A 386 -6.79 19.29 -10.25
C HIS A 386 -8.07 18.51 -9.95
N TRP A 387 -8.97 19.04 -9.13
CA TRP A 387 -10.27 18.42 -8.84
C TRP A 387 -11.38 18.98 -9.72
N THR A 388 -12.13 18.09 -10.35
CA THR A 388 -13.35 18.38 -11.11
C THR A 388 -14.48 17.45 -10.68
N GLY A 389 -15.65 17.59 -11.28
CA GLY A 389 -16.79 16.73 -10.99
C GLY A 389 -17.57 16.38 -12.25
N VAL A 390 -18.12 15.18 -12.27
CA VAL A 390 -19.15 14.77 -13.24
C VAL A 390 -20.47 14.64 -12.50
N LYS A 391 -21.47 15.41 -12.94
CA LYS A 391 -22.85 15.18 -12.56
C LYS A 391 -23.48 14.23 -13.58
N VAL A 392 -24.03 13.13 -13.09
CA VAL A 392 -24.86 12.21 -13.86
C VAL A 392 -26.31 12.39 -13.45
N ASP A 393 -27.16 12.80 -14.40
CA ASP A 393 -28.61 12.83 -14.21
C ASP A 393 -29.20 11.52 -14.72
N LEU A 394 -29.59 10.64 -13.80
CA LEU A 394 -30.07 9.30 -14.11
C LEU A 394 -31.47 9.31 -14.74
N ARG A 395 -32.25 10.37 -14.53
CA ARG A 395 -33.58 10.53 -15.14
C ARG A 395 -33.47 11.02 -16.57
N MET A 396 -32.64 12.03 -16.79
CA MET A 396 -32.41 12.62 -18.10
C MET A 396 -31.39 11.82 -18.94
N LYS A 397 -30.72 10.83 -18.33
CA LYS A 397 -29.63 10.05 -18.93
C LYS A 397 -28.55 10.95 -19.53
N SER A 398 -28.15 11.98 -18.79
CA SER A 398 -27.21 13.00 -19.25
C SER A 398 -26.03 13.17 -18.31
N PHE A 399 -24.91 13.60 -18.88
CA PHE A 399 -23.69 13.95 -18.16
C PHE A 399 -23.48 15.46 -18.23
N ALA A 400 -23.03 16.06 -17.13
CA ALA A 400 -22.51 17.41 -17.10
C ALA A 400 -21.15 17.42 -16.39
N TYR A 401 -20.16 18.01 -17.05
CA TYR A 401 -18.83 18.20 -16.47
C TYR A 401 -18.77 19.54 -15.75
N ARG A 402 -18.13 19.56 -14.58
CA ARG A 402 -17.93 20.75 -13.77
C ARG A 402 -16.46 20.91 -13.46
N ASP A 403 -15.89 21.95 -14.01
CA ASP A 403 -14.47 22.27 -13.86
C ASP A 403 -14.35 23.76 -13.53
N GLY A 404 -13.79 24.03 -12.34
CA GLY A 404 -13.60 25.38 -11.84
C GLY A 404 -12.49 26.14 -12.60
N ALA A 405 -11.55 25.42 -13.21
CA ALA A 405 -10.47 26.00 -14.01
C ALA A 405 -10.88 26.20 -15.47
N ASN A 406 -11.74 25.32 -16.01
CA ASN A 406 -12.23 25.43 -17.38
C ASN A 406 -13.76 25.22 -17.48
N PRO A 407 -14.56 26.30 -17.45
CA PRO A 407 -16.02 26.21 -17.55
C PRO A 407 -16.55 25.61 -18.85
N LYS A 408 -15.70 25.51 -19.89
CA LYS A 408 -16.06 24.93 -21.20
C LYS A 408 -15.62 23.47 -21.35
N ALA A 409 -14.91 22.92 -20.35
CA ALA A 409 -14.49 21.54 -20.40
C ALA A 409 -15.70 20.60 -20.42
N THR A 410 -15.54 19.46 -21.08
CA THR A 410 -16.59 18.43 -21.23
C THR A 410 -16.06 17.10 -20.73
N VAL A 411 -16.97 16.16 -20.43
CA VAL A 411 -16.61 14.81 -20.00
C VAL A 411 -15.85 14.13 -21.15
N THR A 412 -14.71 13.52 -20.86
CA THR A 412 -13.96 12.75 -21.86
C THR A 412 -14.77 11.53 -22.32
N SER A 413 -14.55 11.06 -23.55
CA SER A 413 -15.23 9.87 -24.07
C SER A 413 -14.95 8.64 -23.21
N GLU A 414 -13.71 8.45 -22.78
CA GLU A 414 -13.32 7.35 -21.88
C GLU A 414 -14.15 7.35 -20.59
N LEU A 415 -14.31 8.50 -19.96
CA LEU A 415 -15.03 8.63 -18.70
C LEU A 415 -16.54 8.44 -18.88
N SER A 416 -17.11 9.00 -19.95
CA SER A 416 -18.54 8.81 -20.24
C SER A 416 -18.85 7.36 -20.62
N GLU A 417 -17.98 6.68 -21.37
CA GLU A 417 -18.09 5.25 -21.67
C GLU A 417 -17.99 4.39 -20.41
N LEU A 418 -17.04 4.69 -19.51
CA LEU A 418 -16.88 3.95 -18.26
C LEU A 418 -18.12 4.07 -17.36
N LEU A 419 -18.65 5.28 -17.19
CA LEU A 419 -19.86 5.50 -16.40
C LEU A 419 -21.10 4.88 -17.07
N THR A 420 -21.19 4.93 -18.40
CA THR A 420 -22.29 4.31 -19.15
C THR A 420 -22.26 2.78 -19.00
N TRP A 421 -21.07 2.18 -19.10
CA TRP A 421 -20.86 0.74 -18.87
C TRP A 421 -21.30 0.31 -17.47
N TYR A 422 -20.92 1.06 -16.44
CA TYR A 422 -21.36 0.83 -15.06
C TYR A 422 -22.89 0.95 -14.91
N LEU A 423 -23.48 2.06 -15.36
CA LEU A 423 -24.90 2.36 -15.18
C LEU A 423 -25.81 1.44 -15.97
N ALA A 424 -25.38 0.95 -17.14
CA ALA A 424 -26.15 0.01 -17.95
C ALA A 424 -26.57 -1.23 -17.14
N THR A 425 -25.66 -1.73 -16.29
CA THR A 425 -25.94 -2.91 -15.47
C THR A 425 -26.72 -2.55 -14.20
N VAL A 426 -26.30 -1.51 -13.47
CA VAL A 426 -26.91 -1.17 -12.18
C VAL A 426 -28.37 -0.72 -12.32
N MET A 427 -28.69 0.03 -13.38
CA MET A 427 -30.07 0.49 -13.62
C MET A 427 -31.02 -0.60 -14.12
N GLY A 428 -30.52 -1.84 -14.31
CA GLY A 428 -31.37 -2.97 -14.69
C GLY A 428 -32.05 -2.78 -16.05
N VAL A 429 -31.39 -2.10 -16.99
CA VAL A 429 -31.82 -2.07 -18.39
C VAL A 429 -31.63 -3.49 -18.94
N ASP A 430 -32.68 -4.29 -18.79
CA ASP A 430 -32.86 -5.68 -19.23
C ASP A 430 -31.82 -6.71 -18.75
N GLY A 431 -32.03 -7.25 -17.55
CA GLY A 431 -31.52 -8.60 -17.22
C GLY A 431 -31.30 -8.91 -15.74
N GLY A 432 -32.33 -9.35 -15.01
CA GLY A 432 -32.10 -10.08 -13.74
C GLY A 432 -33.12 -9.94 -12.62
N GLY A 433 -34.43 -9.85 -12.91
CA GLY A 433 -35.49 -9.99 -11.89
C GLY A 433 -36.36 -11.21 -12.17
N ALA A 434 -36.93 -11.84 -11.13
CA ALA A 434 -37.83 -12.99 -11.26
C ALA A 434 -38.94 -12.70 -12.29
N PRO A 435 -39.19 -13.61 -13.24
CA PRO A 435 -40.07 -13.34 -14.38
C PRO A 435 -41.51 -13.10 -13.92
N SER A 436 -42.14 -12.03 -14.38
CA SER A 436 -43.56 -11.77 -14.15
C SER A 436 -44.42 -12.95 -14.65
N ARG A 437 -45.61 -13.17 -14.08
CA ARG A 437 -46.53 -14.24 -14.53
C ARG A 437 -46.80 -14.19 -16.04
N GLN A 438 -46.83 -12.98 -16.61
CA GLN A 438 -46.95 -12.79 -18.05
C GLN A 438 -45.69 -13.24 -18.80
N LYS A 439 -44.48 -12.95 -18.30
CA LYS A 439 -43.23 -13.50 -18.86
C LYS A 439 -43.18 -15.02 -18.77
N ILE A 440 -43.61 -15.62 -17.65
CA ILE A 440 -43.72 -17.08 -17.48
C ILE A 440 -44.72 -17.66 -18.48
N ALA A 441 -45.87 -17.02 -18.67
CA ALA A 441 -46.89 -17.45 -19.63
C ALA A 441 -46.42 -17.34 -21.10
N ILE A 442 -45.76 -16.24 -21.46
CA ILE A 442 -45.16 -16.07 -22.80
C ILE A 442 -44.14 -17.18 -23.05
N ALA A 443 -43.27 -17.47 -22.07
CA ALA A 443 -42.25 -18.50 -22.19
C ALA A 443 -42.84 -19.93 -22.28
N LEU A 444 -43.82 -20.26 -21.44
CA LEU A 444 -44.44 -21.60 -21.40
C LEU A 444 -45.30 -21.89 -22.62
N PHE A 445 -46.09 -20.91 -23.06
CA PHE A 445 -47.12 -21.13 -24.07
C PHE A 445 -46.72 -20.58 -25.45
N LYS A 446 -45.58 -19.90 -25.55
CA LYS A 446 -45.00 -19.33 -26.77
C LYS A 446 -46.00 -18.45 -27.55
N ARG A 447 -46.77 -17.64 -26.81
CA ARG A 447 -47.80 -16.75 -27.39
C ARG A 447 -47.33 -15.30 -27.36
N ALA A 448 -47.92 -14.48 -28.23
CA ALA A 448 -47.73 -13.03 -28.20
C ALA A 448 -48.09 -12.46 -26.81
N PRO A 449 -47.45 -11.35 -26.37
CA PRO A 449 -47.64 -10.79 -25.03
C PRO A 449 -49.11 -10.47 -24.70
N GLU A 450 -49.85 -10.07 -25.72
CA GLU A 450 -51.24 -9.60 -25.68
C GLU A 450 -52.21 -10.78 -25.46
N ALA A 451 -51.84 -11.96 -25.95
CA ALA A 451 -52.56 -13.21 -25.75
C ALA A 451 -52.08 -14.00 -24.51
N SER A 452 -51.11 -13.49 -23.77
CA SER A 452 -50.49 -14.13 -22.59
C SER A 452 -50.83 -13.41 -21.27
N THR A 453 -51.87 -12.59 -21.28
CA THR A 453 -52.36 -11.89 -20.08
C THR A 453 -53.07 -12.88 -19.15
N TRP A 454 -53.11 -12.60 -17.84
CA TRP A 454 -53.68 -13.55 -16.90
C TRP A 454 -55.15 -13.88 -17.22
N SER A 455 -55.93 -12.91 -17.67
CA SER A 455 -57.32 -13.10 -18.07
C SER A 455 -57.49 -14.02 -19.28
N SER A 456 -56.53 -14.04 -20.22
CA SER A 456 -56.59 -14.87 -21.43
C SER A 456 -56.14 -16.32 -21.23
N LEU A 457 -55.58 -16.66 -20.07
CA LEU A 457 -55.18 -18.04 -19.74
C LEU A 457 -56.36 -18.88 -19.25
N THR A 458 -56.43 -20.13 -19.70
CA THR A 458 -57.37 -21.13 -19.20
C THR A 458 -57.06 -21.49 -17.74
N ALA A 459 -58.02 -22.10 -17.02
CA ALA A 459 -57.82 -22.52 -15.64
C ALA A 459 -56.63 -23.50 -15.47
N SER A 460 -56.43 -24.40 -16.44
CA SER A 460 -55.29 -25.31 -16.42
C SER A 460 -53.95 -24.59 -16.63
N GLU A 461 -53.91 -23.57 -17.50
CA GLU A 461 -52.69 -22.78 -17.75
C GLU A 461 -52.35 -21.89 -16.55
N LYS A 462 -53.37 -21.27 -15.95
CA LYS A 462 -53.23 -20.50 -14.69
C LYS A 462 -52.65 -21.36 -13.57
N ASN A 463 -53.12 -22.60 -13.42
CA ASN A 463 -52.61 -23.51 -12.40
C ASN A 463 -51.13 -23.88 -12.64
N LYS A 464 -50.69 -24.05 -13.89
CA LYS A 464 -49.28 -24.30 -14.21
C LYS A 464 -48.41 -23.07 -13.91
N VAL A 465 -48.88 -21.87 -14.26
CA VAL A 465 -48.16 -20.62 -13.95
C VAL A 465 -48.11 -20.37 -12.43
N ASN A 466 -49.18 -20.67 -11.69
CA ASN A 466 -49.20 -20.55 -10.23
C ASN A 466 -48.28 -21.57 -9.55
N ALA A 467 -48.26 -22.82 -10.01
CA ALA A 467 -47.38 -23.86 -9.46
C ALA A 467 -45.90 -23.48 -9.57
N LEU A 468 -45.51 -22.80 -10.67
CA LEU A 468 -44.15 -22.27 -10.88
C LEU A 468 -43.88 -20.98 -10.10
N ASN A 469 -44.89 -20.40 -9.46
CA ASN A 469 -44.81 -19.16 -8.68
C ASN A 469 -44.93 -19.41 -7.16
N VAL A 470 -44.87 -20.67 -6.71
CA VAL A 470 -44.82 -21.06 -5.29
C VAL A 470 -43.35 -21.13 -4.85
N PRO A 471 -42.98 -20.56 -3.69
CA PRO A 471 -41.62 -20.65 -3.17
C PRO A 471 -41.23 -22.09 -2.82
N LEU A 472 -39.98 -22.45 -3.11
CA LEU A 472 -39.43 -23.77 -2.84
C LEU A 472 -39.39 -24.07 -1.33
N PRO A 473 -39.64 -25.32 -0.88
CA PRO A 473 -39.56 -25.71 0.52
C PRO A 473 -38.11 -25.72 1.04
N ALA A 474 -37.93 -25.39 2.33
CA ALA A 474 -36.64 -25.37 3.02
C ALA A 474 -35.97 -26.76 3.10
N GLU A 475 -34.64 -26.81 3.07
CA GLU A 475 -33.80 -28.03 2.95
C GLU A 475 -34.12 -29.10 4.04
N VAL A 476 -34.34 -28.67 5.28
CA VAL A 476 -34.74 -29.56 6.40
C VAL A 476 -36.07 -30.29 6.18
N ASN A 477 -36.94 -29.75 5.34
CA ASN A 477 -38.28 -30.27 5.07
C ASN A 477 -38.37 -31.06 3.76
N GLU A 478 -37.32 -31.09 2.94
CA GLU A 478 -37.31 -31.82 1.66
C GLU A 478 -37.45 -33.34 1.82
N LYS A 479 -37.00 -33.91 2.95
CA LYS A 479 -37.19 -35.33 3.25
C LYS A 479 -38.67 -35.73 3.35
N PHE A 480 -39.56 -34.76 3.60
CA PHE A 480 -41.00 -34.95 3.70
C PHE A 480 -41.75 -34.66 2.38
N VAL A 481 -41.05 -34.17 1.34
CA VAL A 481 -41.65 -33.96 0.01
C VAL A 481 -41.87 -35.33 -0.64
N PRO A 482 -43.12 -35.71 -0.98
CA PRO A 482 -43.40 -37.01 -1.59
C PRO A 482 -42.58 -37.22 -2.87
N ARG A 483 -42.04 -38.42 -3.07
CA ARG A 483 -41.16 -38.75 -4.22
C ARG A 483 -41.77 -38.40 -5.58
N LYS A 484 -43.10 -38.48 -5.74
CA LYS A 484 -43.81 -38.09 -6.97
C LYS A 484 -43.70 -36.60 -7.35
N TYR A 485 -43.28 -35.73 -6.42
CA TYR A 485 -43.19 -34.28 -6.60
C TYR A 485 -41.77 -33.74 -6.59
N ARG A 486 -40.75 -34.61 -6.60
CA ARG A 486 -39.34 -34.25 -6.70
C ARG A 486 -38.68 -35.10 -7.78
N SER A 487 -37.63 -34.59 -8.42
CA SER A 487 -36.74 -35.46 -9.19
C SER A 487 -36.11 -36.45 -8.20
N ASN A 488 -36.18 -37.75 -8.51
CA ASN A 488 -35.59 -38.77 -7.66
C ASN A 488 -34.07 -38.59 -7.59
N GLU A 489 -33.46 -38.22 -8.73
CA GLU A 489 -32.02 -38.07 -8.91
C GLU A 489 -31.48 -36.85 -8.15
N LEU A 490 -32.10 -35.67 -8.31
CA LEU A 490 -31.68 -34.45 -7.59
C LEU A 490 -31.99 -34.53 -6.10
N GLY A 491 -33.13 -35.11 -5.73
CA GLY A 491 -33.52 -35.29 -4.33
C GLY A 491 -32.54 -36.17 -3.56
N ASP A 492 -32.08 -37.27 -4.18
CA ASP A 492 -31.08 -38.15 -3.54
C ASP A 492 -29.69 -37.49 -3.48
N LEU A 493 -29.32 -36.68 -4.46
CA LEU A 493 -28.06 -35.91 -4.47
C LEU A 493 -28.02 -34.88 -3.32
N TYR A 494 -29.08 -34.10 -3.14
CA TYR A 494 -29.17 -33.08 -2.09
C TYR A 494 -29.23 -33.71 -0.69
N LEU A 495 -29.87 -34.87 -0.55
CA LEU A 495 -29.86 -35.62 0.72
C LEU A 495 -28.48 -36.20 1.06
N LYS A 496 -27.68 -36.57 0.05
CA LYS A 496 -26.35 -37.17 0.25
C LYS A 496 -25.27 -36.14 0.54
N HIS A 497 -25.36 -34.94 -0.03
CA HIS A 497 -24.34 -33.90 0.07
C HIS A 497 -24.91 -32.59 0.61
N LYS A 498 -24.77 -32.37 1.92
CA LYS A 498 -25.24 -31.16 2.61
C LYS A 498 -24.63 -29.89 1.98
N GLY A 499 -25.45 -28.88 1.67
CA GLY A 499 -25.01 -27.60 1.10
C GLY A 499 -24.83 -27.58 -0.43
N VAL A 500 -24.94 -28.73 -1.12
CA VAL A 500 -24.88 -28.78 -2.59
C VAL A 500 -26.11 -28.12 -3.23
N ARG A 501 -27.25 -28.17 -2.56
CA ARG A 501 -28.46 -27.47 -3.01
C ARG A 501 -28.26 -25.97 -3.04
N GLU A 502 -27.71 -25.38 -1.97
CA GLU A 502 -27.38 -23.94 -1.95
C GLU A 502 -26.38 -23.56 -3.04
N LEU A 503 -25.39 -24.41 -3.28
CA LEU A 503 -24.41 -24.20 -4.35
C LEU A 503 -25.02 -24.24 -5.76
N ILE A 504 -26.12 -24.97 -5.98
CA ILE A 504 -26.73 -25.17 -7.31
C ILE A 504 -27.97 -24.29 -7.54
N GLU A 505 -28.84 -24.14 -6.54
CA GLU A 505 -30.12 -23.44 -6.64
C GLU A 505 -30.07 -22.00 -6.11
N THR A 506 -29.20 -21.73 -5.13
CA THR A 506 -29.04 -20.38 -4.54
C THR A 506 -27.92 -19.59 -5.21
N ASP A 507 -27.02 -20.25 -5.95
CA ASP A 507 -26.05 -19.57 -6.78
C ASP A 507 -26.74 -18.96 -8.00
N ASP A 508 -27.04 -17.68 -7.91
CA ASP A 508 -27.56 -16.82 -8.98
C ASP A 508 -26.51 -16.50 -10.07
N GLY A 509 -25.34 -17.13 -9.99
CA GLY A 509 -24.17 -16.88 -10.83
C GLY A 509 -23.30 -15.72 -10.35
N GLN A 510 -23.68 -14.99 -9.29
CA GLN A 510 -22.88 -13.92 -8.70
C GLN A 510 -21.75 -14.49 -7.85
N THR A 511 -21.99 -15.59 -7.13
CA THR A 511 -20.94 -16.18 -6.33
C THR A 511 -19.96 -16.95 -7.22
N PRO A 512 -18.64 -16.88 -6.96
CA PRO A 512 -17.68 -17.58 -7.79
C PRO A 512 -17.71 -19.09 -7.56
N TRP A 513 -18.44 -19.59 -6.57
CA TRP A 513 -18.25 -20.94 -6.03
C TRP A 513 -18.70 -22.06 -6.94
N LEU A 514 -19.89 -21.98 -7.55
CA LEU A 514 -20.33 -23.02 -8.50
C LEU A 514 -19.49 -22.98 -9.78
N ARG A 515 -19.12 -21.78 -10.25
CA ARG A 515 -18.23 -21.59 -11.41
C ARG A 515 -16.85 -22.14 -11.11
N PHE A 516 -16.33 -21.89 -9.92
CA PHE A 516 -15.07 -22.42 -9.44
C PHE A 516 -15.13 -23.95 -9.35
N ALA A 517 -16.19 -24.53 -8.77
CA ALA A 517 -16.37 -25.98 -8.68
C ALA A 517 -16.45 -26.63 -10.07
N LYS A 518 -17.25 -26.05 -10.99
CA LYS A 518 -17.34 -26.51 -12.39
C LYS A 518 -15.99 -26.39 -13.10
N GLY A 519 -15.30 -25.27 -12.96
CA GLY A 519 -13.98 -25.04 -13.55
C GLY A 519 -12.91 -25.97 -12.98
N ALA A 520 -12.94 -26.25 -11.67
CA ALA A 520 -12.02 -27.16 -11.02
C ALA A 520 -12.24 -28.60 -11.50
N VAL A 521 -13.49 -29.07 -11.54
CA VAL A 521 -13.84 -30.42 -12.02
C VAL A 521 -13.55 -30.59 -13.51
N SER A 522 -13.85 -29.57 -14.33
CA SER A 522 -13.54 -29.59 -15.77
C SER A 522 -12.05 -29.35 -16.07
N GLY A 523 -11.22 -29.07 -15.06
CA GLY A 523 -9.79 -28.85 -15.20
C GLY A 523 -9.42 -27.50 -15.82
N GLN A 524 -10.33 -26.52 -15.86
CA GLN A 524 -10.06 -25.16 -16.35
C GLN A 524 -8.98 -24.45 -15.51
N PHE A 525 -8.84 -24.81 -14.24
CA PHE A 525 -7.84 -24.22 -13.35
C PHE A 525 -6.55 -25.03 -13.22
N LYS A 526 -6.32 -26.02 -14.11
CA LYS A 526 -5.09 -26.84 -14.06
C LYS A 526 -3.81 -26.01 -14.19
N SER A 527 -3.85 -24.89 -14.89
CA SER A 527 -2.71 -23.97 -15.00
C SER A 527 -2.48 -23.12 -13.75
N GLN A 528 -3.46 -22.99 -12.85
CA GLN A 528 -3.31 -22.28 -11.56
C GLN A 528 -3.15 -23.25 -10.39
N GLU A 529 -2.21 -24.19 -10.52
CA GLU A 529 -1.95 -25.24 -9.53
C GLU A 529 -1.77 -24.70 -8.11
N THR A 530 -1.01 -23.61 -7.95
CA THR A 530 -0.77 -22.94 -6.66
C THR A 530 -2.07 -22.48 -6.00
N ALA A 531 -3.00 -21.90 -6.75
CA ALA A 531 -4.25 -21.38 -6.22
C ALA A 531 -5.17 -22.52 -5.78
N LEU A 532 -5.23 -23.61 -6.57
CA LEU A 532 -5.97 -24.82 -6.19
C LEU A 532 -5.38 -25.46 -4.93
N ALA A 533 -4.06 -25.60 -4.86
CA ALA A 533 -3.34 -26.14 -3.71
C ALA A 533 -3.56 -25.31 -2.43
N MET A 534 -3.64 -23.98 -2.57
CA MET A 534 -3.97 -23.07 -1.46
C MET A 534 -5.40 -23.30 -0.95
N ILE A 535 -6.38 -23.38 -1.85
CA ILE A 535 -7.79 -23.62 -1.49
C ILE A 535 -7.93 -24.99 -0.82
N GLU A 536 -7.26 -26.02 -1.35
CA GLU A 536 -7.23 -27.36 -0.75
C GLU A 536 -6.66 -27.32 0.68
N ALA A 537 -5.53 -26.65 0.90
CA ALA A 537 -4.93 -26.50 2.22
C ALA A 537 -5.86 -25.78 3.22
N MET A 538 -6.58 -24.75 2.76
CA MET A 538 -7.58 -24.05 3.58
C MET A 538 -8.74 -24.97 3.98
N VAL A 539 -9.30 -25.74 3.03
CA VAL A 539 -10.39 -26.68 3.29
C VAL A 539 -9.95 -27.73 4.32
N ILE A 540 -8.76 -28.32 4.14
CA ILE A 540 -8.20 -29.31 5.09
C ILE A 540 -7.98 -28.67 6.48
N LYS A 541 -7.47 -27.43 6.54
CA LYS A 541 -7.29 -26.69 7.81
C LYS A 541 -8.63 -26.54 8.54
N VAL A 542 -9.66 -26.06 7.87
CA VAL A 542 -10.99 -25.86 8.47
C VAL A 542 -11.57 -27.19 8.96
N GLU A 543 -11.51 -28.25 8.14
CA GLU A 543 -12.00 -29.57 8.54
C GLU A 543 -11.28 -30.14 9.76
N ARG A 544 -9.95 -30.01 9.83
CA ARG A 544 -9.17 -30.51 10.97
C ARG A 544 -9.52 -29.76 12.25
N LEU A 545 -9.66 -28.44 12.17
CA LEU A 545 -10.05 -27.60 13.31
C LEU A 545 -11.47 -27.91 13.79
N GLN A 546 -12.44 -28.09 12.89
CA GLN A 546 -13.80 -28.51 13.25
C GLN A 546 -13.83 -29.88 13.96
N LYS A 547 -12.91 -30.77 13.60
CA LYS A 547 -12.73 -32.09 14.24
C LYS A 547 -11.84 -32.04 15.49
N GLY A 548 -11.40 -30.86 15.95
CA GLY A 548 -10.52 -30.69 17.10
C GLY A 548 -9.09 -31.23 16.91
N LYS A 549 -8.65 -31.43 15.67
CA LYS A 549 -7.33 -32.01 15.34
C LYS A 549 -6.28 -30.91 15.11
N SER A 550 -5.05 -31.20 15.52
CA SER A 550 -3.88 -30.37 15.22
C SER A 550 -3.59 -30.28 13.71
N LEU A 551 -3.01 -29.14 13.31
CA LEU A 551 -2.45 -28.91 11.96
C LEU A 551 -1.05 -29.55 11.77
N ARG A 552 -0.48 -30.18 12.80
CA ARG A 552 0.76 -30.96 12.69
C ARG A 552 0.58 -32.10 11.67
N ASN A 553 1.61 -32.35 10.87
CA ASN A 553 1.61 -33.33 9.78
C ASN A 553 0.47 -33.12 8.76
N MET A 554 0.10 -31.87 8.49
CA MET A 554 -0.71 -31.56 7.31
C MET A 554 0.15 -31.72 6.06
N ARG A 555 -0.38 -32.43 5.06
CA ARG A 555 0.26 -32.53 3.74
C ARG A 555 -0.15 -31.33 2.91
N TYR A 556 0.78 -30.83 2.11
CA TYR A 556 0.59 -29.70 1.21
C TYR A 556 0.88 -30.18 -0.20
N ALA A 557 0.11 -29.70 -1.17
CA ALA A 557 0.37 -29.97 -2.58
C ALA A 557 1.59 -29.17 -3.07
N GLU A 558 2.26 -29.70 -4.10
CA GLU A 558 3.55 -29.20 -4.59
C GLU A 558 3.48 -27.74 -5.04
N GLY A 559 2.45 -27.35 -5.81
CA GLY A 559 2.27 -25.96 -6.23
C GLY A 559 2.25 -24.94 -5.07
N LEU A 560 1.67 -25.30 -3.91
CA LEU A 560 1.67 -24.44 -2.73
C LEU A 560 3.02 -24.46 -2.00
N ASP A 561 3.70 -25.60 -1.95
CA ASP A 561 5.04 -25.71 -1.37
C ASP A 561 6.05 -24.87 -2.17
N THR A 562 6.00 -24.93 -3.50
CA THR A 562 6.84 -24.15 -4.41
C THR A 562 6.57 -22.65 -4.26
N PHE A 563 5.31 -22.22 -4.24
CA PHE A 563 4.96 -20.83 -3.98
C PHE A 563 5.37 -20.36 -2.57
N SER A 564 5.16 -21.20 -1.57
CA SER A 564 5.60 -20.93 -0.20
C SER A 564 7.11 -20.76 -0.13
N ASN A 565 7.86 -21.57 -0.87
CA ASN A 565 9.30 -21.44 -1.02
C ASN A 565 9.66 -20.10 -1.65
N TYR A 566 9.07 -19.72 -2.78
CA TYR A 566 9.35 -18.42 -3.40
C TYR A 566 9.02 -17.25 -2.48
N LEU A 567 7.83 -17.24 -1.88
CA LEU A 567 7.39 -16.15 -1.01
C LEU A 567 8.27 -16.03 0.25
N ALA A 568 8.67 -17.16 0.82
CA ALA A 568 9.61 -17.19 1.95
C ALA A 568 11.02 -16.72 1.56
N SER A 569 11.46 -16.97 0.31
CA SER A 569 12.74 -16.44 -0.19
C SER A 569 12.70 -14.94 -0.45
N ILE A 570 11.58 -14.41 -0.95
CA ILE A 570 11.43 -12.97 -1.22
C ILE A 570 11.27 -12.18 0.09
N SER A 571 10.41 -12.65 0.99
CA SER A 571 10.17 -12.00 2.27
C SER A 571 9.63 -13.00 3.28
N PRO A 572 10.46 -13.46 4.24
CA PRO A 572 9.99 -14.31 5.33
C PRO A 572 8.84 -13.67 6.13
N ARG A 573 8.82 -12.34 6.24
CA ARG A 573 7.74 -11.59 6.89
C ARG A 573 6.43 -11.67 6.10
N ALA A 574 6.47 -11.49 4.78
CA ALA A 574 5.29 -11.65 3.93
C ALA A 574 4.77 -13.09 3.99
N TYR A 575 5.66 -14.08 4.00
CA TYR A 575 5.29 -15.48 4.16
C TYR A 575 4.61 -15.77 5.50
N ARG A 576 5.10 -15.21 6.62
CA ARG A 576 4.43 -15.37 7.94
C ARG A 576 3.01 -14.81 7.92
N ALA A 577 2.78 -13.66 7.27
CA ALA A 577 1.45 -13.11 7.10
C ALA A 577 0.56 -14.03 6.25
N PHE A 578 1.09 -14.53 5.13
CA PHE A 578 0.41 -15.51 4.28
C PHE A 578 0.03 -16.79 5.04
N GLN A 579 0.98 -17.39 5.77
CA GLN A 579 0.80 -18.64 6.51
C GLN A 579 -0.32 -18.54 7.55
N ARG A 580 -0.41 -17.41 8.28
CA ARG A 580 -1.47 -17.16 9.27
C ARG A 580 -2.86 -17.21 8.63
N THR A 581 -2.99 -16.61 7.45
CA THR A 581 -4.27 -16.50 6.74
C THR A 581 -4.63 -17.80 6.00
N PHE A 582 -3.77 -18.31 5.14
CA PHE A 582 -4.09 -19.34 4.14
C PHE A 582 -3.66 -20.77 4.51
N ALA A 583 -2.97 -20.94 5.64
CA ALA A 583 -2.23 -22.15 6.01
C ALA A 583 -0.95 -22.35 5.19
N GLY A 584 0.06 -22.99 5.79
CA GLY A 584 1.34 -23.26 5.14
C GLY A 584 2.32 -23.92 6.10
N ARG A 585 3.38 -24.51 5.55
CA ARG A 585 4.49 -25.08 6.32
C ARG A 585 5.15 -24.00 7.18
N SER A 586 5.77 -24.39 8.29
CA SER A 586 6.65 -23.46 9.00
C SER A 586 7.87 -23.14 8.16
N LEU A 587 8.43 -21.94 8.34
CA LEU A 587 9.68 -21.52 7.68
C LEU A 587 10.82 -22.53 7.89
N ARG A 588 10.91 -23.13 9.09
CA ARG A 588 11.86 -24.20 9.39
C ARG A 588 11.68 -25.43 8.50
N ASN A 589 10.44 -25.86 8.29
CA ASN A 589 10.17 -27.02 7.44
C ASN A 589 10.50 -26.72 5.97
N ILE A 590 10.24 -25.49 5.52
CA ILE A 590 10.68 -24.99 4.21
C ILE A 590 12.22 -25.07 4.08
N GLN A 591 12.98 -24.59 5.07
CA GLN A 591 14.44 -24.67 5.05
C GLN A 591 14.95 -26.11 5.01
N GLN A 592 14.37 -27.01 5.82
CA GLN A 592 14.71 -28.44 5.80
C GLN A 592 14.43 -29.11 4.45
N LEU A 593 13.38 -28.69 3.74
CA LEU A 593 13.11 -29.19 2.39
C LEU A 593 14.14 -28.69 1.38
N ARG A 594 14.53 -27.41 1.46
CA ARG A 594 15.58 -26.84 0.60
C ARG A 594 16.92 -27.53 0.81
N ALA A 595 17.26 -27.86 2.06
CA ALA A 595 18.50 -28.57 2.39
C ALA A 595 18.60 -29.97 1.75
N LYS A 596 17.46 -30.57 1.37
CA LYS A 596 17.38 -31.86 0.67
C LYS A 596 17.44 -31.74 -0.86
N GLN A 597 17.37 -30.53 -1.41
CA GLN A 597 17.52 -30.30 -2.85
C GLN A 597 18.99 -30.45 -3.27
N PRO A 598 19.26 -30.88 -4.52
CA PRO A 598 20.63 -31.08 -4.99
C PRO A 598 21.39 -29.75 -4.96
N ARG A 599 22.51 -29.74 -4.24
CA ARG A 599 23.36 -28.54 -4.08
C ARG A 599 24.05 -28.20 -5.40
N PHE A 600 24.52 -26.95 -5.51
CA PHE A 600 25.45 -26.56 -6.58
C PHE A 600 26.83 -27.12 -6.26
N GLU A 601 27.56 -27.53 -7.29
CA GLU A 601 28.98 -27.85 -7.13
C GLU A 601 29.78 -26.58 -6.84
N PRO A 602 30.89 -26.65 -6.09
CA PRO A 602 31.73 -25.49 -5.86
C PRO A 602 32.32 -24.94 -7.17
N GLY A 603 32.29 -23.61 -7.34
CA GLY A 603 32.91 -22.90 -8.47
C GLY A 603 32.10 -22.93 -9.79
N ILE A 604 32.73 -22.45 -10.86
CA ILE A 604 32.19 -22.53 -12.23
C ILE A 604 32.36 -23.97 -12.73
N SER A 605 31.42 -24.85 -12.39
CA SER A 605 31.44 -26.23 -12.86
C SER A 605 30.57 -26.41 -14.11
N THR A 606 30.97 -27.34 -14.97
CA THR A 606 30.17 -27.75 -16.13
C THR A 606 28.81 -28.31 -15.72
N SER A 607 28.70 -28.93 -14.54
CA SER A 607 27.46 -29.42 -13.94
C SER A 607 26.50 -28.28 -13.61
N ASN A 608 26.99 -27.19 -13.00
CA ASN A 608 26.21 -26.00 -12.68
C ASN A 608 25.76 -25.25 -13.94
N ILE A 609 26.65 -25.08 -14.93
CA ILE A 609 26.33 -24.45 -16.22
C ILE A 609 25.27 -25.28 -16.95
N LYS A 610 25.45 -26.60 -17.01
CA LYS A 610 24.47 -27.50 -17.62
C LYS A 610 23.11 -27.39 -16.93
N ARG A 611 23.07 -27.37 -15.60
CA ARG A 611 21.83 -27.17 -14.84
C ARG A 611 21.19 -25.81 -15.13
N ALA A 612 21.96 -24.74 -15.28
CA ALA A 612 21.43 -23.42 -15.66
C ALA A 612 20.84 -23.46 -17.08
N VAL A 613 21.53 -24.08 -18.04
CA VAL A 613 21.06 -24.27 -19.42
C VAL A 613 19.77 -25.09 -19.45
N ASP A 614 19.72 -26.20 -18.72
CA ASP A 614 18.54 -27.07 -18.64
C ASP A 614 17.34 -26.28 -18.07
N ASN A 615 17.53 -25.47 -17.03
CA ASN A 615 16.48 -24.59 -16.48
C ASN A 615 16.00 -23.53 -17.48
N ILE A 616 16.92 -22.90 -18.23
CA ILE A 616 16.58 -21.90 -19.25
C ILE A 616 15.75 -22.55 -20.37
N GLN A 617 16.12 -23.77 -20.78
CA GLN A 617 15.39 -24.54 -21.77
C GLN A 617 13.99 -24.95 -21.27
N GLU A 618 13.88 -25.39 -20.02
CA GLU A 618 12.61 -25.74 -19.39
C GLU A 618 11.67 -24.52 -19.27
N LEU A 619 12.22 -23.34 -18.99
CA LEU A 619 11.48 -22.08 -18.95
C LEU A 619 11.07 -21.56 -20.33
N GLY A 620 11.58 -22.16 -21.42
CA GLY A 620 11.32 -21.70 -22.80
C GLY A 620 11.79 -20.28 -23.06
N TYR A 621 12.82 -19.82 -22.35
CA TYR A 621 13.29 -18.44 -22.46
C TYR A 621 14.26 -18.28 -23.63
N GLU A 622 13.87 -17.48 -24.63
CA GLU A 622 14.69 -17.16 -25.81
C GLU A 622 15.32 -15.75 -25.75
N GLY A 623 15.14 -15.03 -24.65
CA GLY A 623 15.64 -13.67 -24.48
C GLY A 623 17.16 -13.58 -24.22
N PRO A 624 17.73 -12.37 -24.19
CA PRO A 624 19.14 -12.18 -23.91
C PRO A 624 19.44 -12.46 -22.42
N LEU A 625 20.40 -13.35 -22.19
CA LEU A 625 20.91 -13.67 -20.85
C LEU A 625 22.07 -12.72 -20.51
N VAL A 626 22.01 -12.11 -19.33
CA VAL A 626 23.15 -11.38 -18.77
C VAL A 626 23.87 -12.30 -17.81
N PHE A 627 25.13 -12.55 -18.11
CA PHE A 627 26.07 -13.12 -17.16
C PHE A 627 26.66 -11.98 -16.33
N SER A 628 26.15 -11.80 -15.12
CA SER A 628 26.70 -10.89 -14.13
C SER A 628 27.57 -11.65 -13.15
N TRP A 629 28.52 -10.96 -12.53
CA TRP A 629 29.33 -11.52 -11.45
C TRP A 629 29.32 -10.52 -10.30
N ASP A 630 29.13 -11.03 -9.10
CA ASP A 630 29.21 -10.27 -7.86
C ASP A 630 30.47 -10.70 -7.12
N ASP A 631 31.38 -9.76 -6.91
CA ASP A 631 32.53 -9.98 -6.05
C ASP A 631 32.11 -9.67 -4.61
N THR A 632 31.74 -10.72 -3.90
CA THR A 632 31.46 -10.61 -2.47
C THR A 632 32.78 -10.74 -1.71
N ASP A 633 33.17 -9.70 -0.97
CA ASP A 633 34.25 -9.81 0.00
C ASP A 633 33.90 -10.90 1.02
N LEU A 634 34.78 -11.90 1.15
CA LEU A 634 34.61 -13.00 2.09
C LEU A 634 35.44 -12.77 3.36
N GLU A 635 34.94 -13.27 4.48
CA GLU A 635 35.77 -13.52 5.64
C GLU A 635 36.76 -14.65 5.29
N LYS A 636 38.05 -14.41 5.52
CA LYS A 636 39.12 -15.37 5.20
C LYS A 636 38.95 -16.63 6.04
N ALA A 637 38.39 -17.68 5.45
CA ALA A 637 38.14 -18.94 6.12
C ALA A 637 38.30 -20.11 5.16
N LEU A 638 38.88 -21.21 5.64
CA LEU A 638 38.92 -22.49 4.93
C LEU A 638 37.77 -23.36 5.44
N THR A 639 36.95 -23.86 4.52
CA THR A 639 35.84 -24.78 4.84
C THR A 639 36.09 -26.11 4.19
N VAL A 640 35.96 -27.19 4.96
CA VAL A 640 36.14 -28.56 4.48
C VAL A 640 34.78 -29.18 4.20
N PHE A 641 34.62 -29.78 3.02
CA PHE A 641 33.39 -30.41 2.58
C PHE A 641 33.63 -31.82 2.06
N GLN A 642 32.83 -32.80 2.50
CA GLN A 642 32.91 -34.16 1.98
C GLN A 642 32.08 -34.30 0.69
N ALA A 643 32.75 -34.59 -0.42
CA ALA A 643 32.12 -34.85 -1.71
C ALA A 643 31.63 -36.32 -1.83
N PRO A 644 30.73 -36.64 -2.79
CA PRO A 644 30.08 -37.95 -2.89
C PRO A 644 30.98 -39.16 -3.16
N GLU A 645 32.26 -38.96 -3.48
CA GLU A 645 33.22 -40.03 -3.86
C GLU A 645 34.26 -40.33 -2.77
N ASP A 646 33.93 -40.13 -1.49
CA ASP A 646 34.86 -40.18 -0.34
C ASP A 646 36.07 -39.22 -0.47
N GLN A 647 35.95 -38.23 -1.36
CA GLN A 647 36.89 -37.14 -1.48
C GLN A 647 36.47 -35.98 -0.59
N TRP A 648 37.45 -35.29 -0.03
CA TRP A 648 37.27 -34.08 0.75
C TRP A 648 37.72 -32.88 -0.07
N LEU A 649 36.89 -31.85 -0.11
CA LEU A 649 37.16 -30.60 -0.81
C LEU A 649 37.42 -29.52 0.23
N ILE A 650 38.59 -28.90 0.15
CA ILE A 650 38.93 -27.71 0.93
C ILE A 650 38.59 -26.49 0.07
N LEU A 651 37.69 -25.65 0.57
CA LEU A 651 37.16 -24.45 -0.08
C LEU A 651 37.69 -23.20 0.65
N GLY A 652 37.84 -22.10 -0.08
CA GLY A 652 38.25 -20.80 0.50
C GLY A 652 39.74 -20.46 0.33
N ALA A 653 40.52 -21.28 -0.38
CA ALA A 653 41.90 -20.97 -0.76
C ALA A 653 41.95 -20.19 -2.10
N ILE A 654 42.93 -19.30 -2.27
CA ILE A 654 43.15 -18.55 -3.54
C ILE A 654 43.43 -19.51 -4.71
N GLN A 655 44.02 -20.67 -4.44
CA GLN A 655 44.34 -21.71 -5.41
C GLN A 655 43.09 -22.44 -5.96
N GLY A 656 41.90 -22.10 -5.44
CA GLY A 656 40.64 -22.75 -5.79
C GLY A 656 40.35 -23.96 -4.90
N VAL A 657 39.49 -24.86 -5.40
CA VAL A 657 39.06 -26.05 -4.65
C VAL A 657 40.20 -27.07 -4.61
N ILE A 658 40.64 -27.45 -3.41
CA ILE A 658 41.67 -28.49 -3.22
C ILE A 658 40.97 -29.80 -2.89
N SER A 659 41.14 -30.83 -3.72
CA SER A 659 40.60 -32.17 -3.45
C SER A 659 41.64 -33.05 -2.78
N VAL A 660 41.28 -33.68 -1.67
CA VAL A 660 42.09 -34.66 -0.94
C VAL A 660 41.30 -35.96 -0.76
N SER A 661 41.99 -37.09 -0.82
CA SER A 661 41.35 -38.40 -0.90
C SER A 661 40.99 -39.02 0.46
N ASN A 662 41.42 -38.42 1.56
CA ASN A 662 41.16 -38.88 2.92
C ASN A 662 41.35 -37.74 3.93
N VAL A 663 40.99 -37.99 5.19
CA VAL A 663 41.06 -37.00 6.28
C VAL A 663 42.50 -36.62 6.62
N GLU A 664 43.44 -37.55 6.54
CA GLU A 664 44.86 -37.30 6.81
C GLU A 664 45.46 -36.31 5.79
N GLY A 665 45.01 -36.36 4.53
CA GLY A 665 45.36 -35.40 3.50
C GLY A 665 44.79 -34.00 3.73
N ILE A 666 43.75 -33.85 4.55
CA ILE A 666 43.25 -32.52 4.97
C ILE A 666 44.27 -31.87 5.91
N ASP A 667 44.76 -32.61 6.90
CA ASP A 667 45.73 -32.09 7.87
C ASP A 667 47.08 -31.78 7.21
N GLU A 668 47.52 -32.58 6.24
CA GLU A 668 48.72 -32.30 5.44
C GLU A 668 48.55 -31.04 4.56
N ALA A 669 47.39 -30.89 3.91
CA ALA A 669 47.08 -29.72 3.10
C ALA A 669 46.95 -28.43 3.94
N LEU A 670 46.45 -28.52 5.16
CA LEU A 670 46.35 -27.39 6.10
C LEU A 670 47.66 -27.10 6.85
N GLY A 671 48.51 -28.11 7.04
CA GLY A 671 49.74 -28.04 7.84
C GLY A 671 50.99 -27.66 7.06
N GLU A 672 51.18 -28.16 5.83
CA GLU A 672 52.40 -27.91 5.03
C GLU A 672 52.26 -26.76 4.02
N ALA A 673 51.05 -26.50 3.52
CA ALA A 673 50.82 -25.41 2.59
C ALA A 673 50.41 -24.14 3.34
N ARG A 674 51.16 -23.06 3.17
CA ARG A 674 50.65 -21.69 3.39
C ARG A 674 49.53 -21.45 2.37
N LEU A 675 48.35 -21.99 2.64
CA LEU A 675 47.17 -21.75 1.83
C LEU A 675 46.71 -20.33 2.08
N ASP A 676 47.01 -19.44 1.15
CA ASP A 676 46.50 -18.09 1.18
C ASP A 676 44.98 -18.15 1.05
N MET A 677 44.27 -17.64 2.06
CA MET A 677 42.82 -17.61 2.10
C MET A 677 42.29 -16.56 1.14
N ALA A 678 41.31 -16.93 0.33
CA ALA A 678 40.60 -16.02 -0.54
C ALA A 678 39.83 -15.01 0.31
N ASP A 679 40.00 -13.73 0.01
CA ASP A 679 39.26 -12.61 0.60
C ASP A 679 38.08 -12.17 -0.26
N LYS A 680 37.87 -12.81 -1.42
CA LYS A 680 36.79 -12.52 -2.36
C LYS A 680 36.24 -13.79 -2.96
N ALA A 681 34.91 -13.87 -3.04
CA ALA A 681 34.20 -14.83 -3.87
C ALA A 681 33.50 -14.10 -5.01
N SER A 682 33.92 -14.44 -6.21
CA SER A 682 33.20 -14.08 -7.43
C SER A 682 32.04 -15.06 -7.63
N THR A 683 30.82 -14.60 -7.34
CA THR A 683 29.60 -15.36 -7.63
C THR A 683 29.05 -14.95 -8.98
N TYR A 684 28.97 -15.89 -9.90
CA TYR A 684 28.45 -15.64 -11.24
C TYR A 684 26.95 -15.97 -11.29
N PHE A 685 26.15 -15.02 -11.76
CA PHE A 685 24.71 -15.15 -11.94
C PHE A 685 24.36 -14.96 -13.42
N SER A 686 23.48 -15.80 -13.94
CA SER A 686 22.80 -15.56 -15.22
C SER A 686 21.41 -14.98 -14.94
N THR A 687 21.16 -13.74 -15.34
CA THR A 687 19.86 -13.07 -15.17
C THR A 687 19.17 -12.90 -16.51
N PHE A 688 17.86 -13.14 -16.54
CA PHE A 688 16.99 -12.87 -17.69
C PHE A 688 16.81 -11.36 -17.85
N ILE A 689 17.06 -10.80 -19.05
CA ILE A 689 16.65 -9.43 -19.39
C ILE A 689 15.19 -9.41 -19.84
#